data_AF-A0A9E0M0C4-F1
#
_entry.id   AF-A0A9E0M0C4-F1
#
_cell.length_a   1.000
_cell.length_b   1.000
_cell.length_c   1.000
_cell.angle_alpha   90.00
_cell.angle_beta   90.00
_cell.angle_gamma   90.00
#
_symmetry.space_group_name_H-M   'P 1'
#
loop_
_entity.id
_entity.type
_entity.pdbx_description
1 polymer ?
#
loop_
_entity_poly.entity_id
_entity_poly.type
_entity_poly.pdbx_seq_one_letter_code
_entity_poly.pdbx_strand_id
1 'polypeptide(L)'
;GMGEVYLATRRRETVEQTVALKLLRRELAEPRAIARFHRECRIQARLNHPAIVPLLDVGIAADGRPFLVMPYVDGRPITDYADGLSLPLGERIRLVAGCCRAVESAHGKLVIHRDIKPSNILIEPDGRLRLLDFGVATALDDDSELTRQAPAPMTPERAAPEQLRGEPASTATDVWGLGVLLYELATGRLPYETRSRDPGAIEREIRERGPTRPSRSVPQGKDAAALAERERLAGRRSTTARRWVRELRGDLEVVLSRALAPEPERRYPSAAALAEDLERLVSGHPVAARADTFAYRARRFAGRHRVAVVVGAAAAVGFVALAVAIAVQSVRLTKERDRATGLERQASAVVELLIGLFGATAPTSGAGVGEISIARLLDSGAAKAEALAAAPGVRQEMLATLGRIRLERSEIAEGLELLERARRVAEENGADLLDPGRLTIELNYTEALARADRGDEARDLLEALAERLEGEARTRPAELAEALAQLSLVVPANEGPAIAERALALRRGLVPPRPVEVAASLDALGNLAFRAGDRTAARERWSEALPILRRELGDDDLRTLSTLNNLAAVTADPADQLPLLEQVVAAQTRILGPEAGPVANTRNNLGVALALLGRYVEAERELRESHRLRVAVLGVDHRESVRTLRNVARIVELGGQPAAALLLFDEVLSRLPATGLPSDAWPPFAAQRAVALWRTGRRGQAEQDLRRVLADLRTAYPTGHDEIATALLAQARFAAESGDAISALADAREALAAREAQYPPGSPRLLEARAEVGRALLLTGQRAEGRQLLETSLPALESWGLLHPDDRAALRAALAATTSG
;
A
#
# COMPACT_ATOMS: atom_id res chain seq x y z
N GLY A 1 -0.05 -75.48 -26.90
CA GLY A 1 -1.26 -74.63 -26.89
C GLY A 1 -2.51 -75.49 -27.03
N MET A 2 -3.66 -74.92 -27.41
CA MET A 2 -4.96 -75.62 -27.58
C MET A 2 -5.07 -76.42 -28.91
N GLY A 3 -3.97 -76.60 -29.63
CA GLY A 3 -3.91 -77.25 -30.93
C GLY A 3 -2.65 -76.87 -31.72
N GLU A 4 -2.56 -77.35 -32.96
CA GLU A 4 -1.52 -77.06 -33.95
C GLU A 4 -2.10 -76.14 -35.03
N VAL A 5 -1.33 -75.17 -35.53
CA VAL A 5 -1.77 -74.26 -36.60
C VAL A 5 -0.85 -74.41 -37.80
N TYR A 6 -1.43 -74.69 -38.96
CA TYR A 6 -0.72 -74.89 -40.23
C TYR A 6 -1.13 -73.82 -41.23
N LEU A 7 -0.15 -73.32 -42.00
CA LEU A 7 -0.45 -72.63 -43.25
C LEU A 7 -0.86 -73.69 -44.28
N ALA A 8 -2.05 -73.54 -44.85
CA ALA A 8 -2.62 -74.51 -45.78
C ALA A 8 -3.22 -73.82 -47.00
N THR A 9 -3.45 -74.60 -48.06
CA THR A 9 -4.16 -74.15 -49.27
C THR A 9 -5.49 -74.87 -49.34
N ARG A 10 -6.59 -74.12 -49.25
CA ARG A 10 -7.96 -74.64 -49.44
C ARG A 10 -8.29 -74.62 -50.93
N ARG A 11 -8.52 -75.80 -51.51
CA ARG A 11 -8.89 -75.98 -52.91
C ARG A 11 -10.37 -76.39 -53.00
N ARG A 12 -11.18 -75.63 -53.76
CA ARG A 12 -12.55 -76.02 -54.13
C ARG A 12 -12.76 -75.73 -55.61
N GLU A 13 -13.05 -76.77 -56.40
CA GLU A 13 -13.33 -76.74 -57.85
C GLU A 13 -12.43 -75.79 -58.67
N THR A 14 -12.69 -74.49 -58.68
CA THR A 14 -11.95 -73.45 -59.43
C THR A 14 -11.20 -72.41 -58.58
N VAL A 15 -11.25 -72.48 -57.25
CA VAL A 15 -10.68 -71.48 -56.32
C VAL A 15 -9.63 -72.11 -55.41
N GLU A 16 -8.44 -71.52 -55.39
CA GLU A 16 -7.40 -71.77 -54.38
C GLU A 16 -7.33 -70.59 -53.42
N GLN A 17 -7.37 -70.86 -52.11
CA GLN A 17 -7.29 -69.84 -51.07
C GLN A 17 -6.26 -70.25 -50.02
N THR A 18 -5.31 -69.36 -49.71
CA THR A 18 -4.41 -69.52 -48.58
C THR A 18 -5.16 -69.32 -47.27
N VAL A 19 -5.06 -70.31 -46.38
CA VAL A 19 -5.82 -70.38 -45.12
C VAL A 19 -4.92 -70.79 -43.96
N ALA A 20 -5.33 -70.42 -42.75
CA ALA A 20 -4.80 -71.01 -41.52
C ALA A 20 -5.71 -72.17 -41.11
N LEU A 21 -5.14 -73.37 -40.98
CA LEU A 21 -5.82 -74.57 -40.49
C LEU A 21 -5.38 -74.84 -39.06
N LYS A 22 -6.31 -74.76 -38.11
CA LYS A 22 -6.07 -75.04 -36.70
C LYS A 22 -6.66 -76.39 -36.33
N LEU A 23 -5.78 -77.34 -36.02
CA LEU A 23 -6.13 -78.69 -35.61
C LEU A 23 -6.17 -78.77 -34.08
N LEU A 24 -7.34 -79.09 -33.52
CA LEU A 24 -7.54 -79.16 -32.06
C LEU A 24 -6.93 -80.43 -31.49
N ARG A 25 -6.73 -80.47 -30.17
CA ARG A 25 -6.12 -81.62 -29.50
C ARG A 25 -7.01 -82.87 -29.57
N ARG A 26 -6.41 -84.05 -29.40
CA ARG A 26 -7.07 -85.36 -29.55
C ARG A 26 -8.11 -85.63 -28.46
N GLU A 27 -7.95 -85.04 -27.28
CA GLU A 27 -8.86 -85.19 -26.14
C GLU A 27 -10.25 -84.60 -26.42
N LEU A 28 -10.39 -83.77 -27.47
CA LEU A 28 -11.66 -83.18 -27.91
C LEU A 28 -12.38 -84.01 -29.00
N ALA A 29 -11.89 -85.22 -29.31
CA ALA A 29 -12.45 -86.11 -30.33
C ALA A 29 -13.64 -86.98 -29.86
N GLU A 30 -14.14 -86.77 -28.63
CA GLU A 30 -15.30 -87.49 -28.11
C GLU A 30 -16.63 -87.05 -28.78
N PRO A 31 -17.63 -87.92 -28.98
CA PRO A 31 -18.89 -87.57 -29.65
C PRO A 31 -19.64 -86.37 -29.03
N ARG A 32 -19.62 -86.24 -27.70
CA ARG A 32 -20.22 -85.10 -26.98
C ARG A 32 -19.41 -83.81 -27.15
N ALA A 33 -18.09 -83.90 -27.26
CA ALA A 33 -17.22 -82.76 -27.56
C ALA A 33 -17.39 -82.31 -29.02
N ILE A 34 -17.52 -83.24 -29.97
CA ILE A 34 -17.77 -82.93 -31.39
C ILE A 34 -19.13 -82.24 -31.61
N ALA A 35 -20.20 -82.71 -30.96
CA ALA A 35 -21.52 -82.07 -31.07
C ALA A 35 -21.51 -80.62 -30.55
N ARG A 36 -20.80 -80.37 -29.45
CA ARG A 36 -20.59 -79.03 -28.90
C ARG A 36 -19.66 -78.20 -29.79
N PHE A 37 -18.61 -78.80 -30.35
CA PHE A 37 -17.70 -78.14 -31.30
C PHE A 37 -18.48 -77.58 -32.49
N HIS A 38 -19.36 -78.39 -33.09
CA HIS A 38 -20.22 -77.92 -34.17
C HIS A 38 -21.20 -76.84 -33.73
N ARG A 39 -21.73 -76.90 -32.49
CA ARG A 39 -22.61 -75.85 -31.94
C ARG A 39 -21.86 -74.53 -31.80
N GLU A 40 -20.70 -74.53 -31.15
CA GLU A 40 -19.88 -73.32 -30.96
C GLU A 40 -19.41 -72.74 -32.30
N CYS A 41 -18.97 -73.58 -33.24
CA CYS A 41 -18.60 -73.14 -34.59
C CYS A 41 -19.77 -72.51 -35.35
N ARG A 42 -21.00 -73.03 -35.21
CA ARG A 42 -22.20 -72.45 -35.85
C ARG A 42 -22.52 -71.07 -35.30
N ILE A 43 -22.28 -70.81 -34.01
CA ILE A 43 -22.49 -69.50 -33.41
C ILE A 43 -21.38 -68.55 -33.84
N GLN A 44 -20.12 -69.00 -33.84
CA GLN A 44 -18.97 -68.22 -34.31
C GLN A 44 -19.05 -67.86 -35.79
N ALA A 45 -19.53 -68.76 -36.66
CA ALA A 45 -19.71 -68.50 -38.08
C ALA A 45 -20.71 -67.37 -38.39
N ARG A 46 -21.58 -67.01 -37.42
CA ARG A 46 -22.52 -65.88 -37.54
C ARG A 46 -21.88 -64.55 -37.17
N LEU A 47 -20.66 -64.54 -36.64
CA LEU A 47 -19.92 -63.31 -36.36
C LEU A 47 -19.58 -62.64 -37.69
N ASN A 48 -19.97 -61.37 -37.80
CA ASN A 48 -19.71 -60.54 -38.97
C ASN A 48 -19.26 -59.19 -38.44
N HIS A 49 -17.95 -58.99 -38.41
CA HIS A 49 -17.32 -57.76 -37.96
C HIS A 49 -15.96 -57.66 -38.69
N PRO A 50 -15.57 -56.49 -39.22
CA PRO A 50 -14.33 -56.35 -40.00
C PRO A 50 -13.09 -56.73 -39.20
N ALA A 51 -13.12 -56.55 -37.89
CA ALA A 51 -12.01 -56.87 -37.00
C ALA A 51 -12.03 -58.29 -36.42
N ILE A 52 -13.04 -59.12 -36.74
CA ILE A 52 -13.09 -60.53 -36.35
C ILE A 52 -12.77 -61.37 -37.59
N VAL A 53 -11.84 -62.30 -37.44
CA VAL A 53 -11.53 -63.22 -38.54
C VAL A 53 -12.66 -64.24 -38.70
N PRO A 54 -13.29 -64.30 -39.89
CA PRO A 54 -14.42 -65.20 -40.12
C PRO A 54 -13.97 -66.66 -40.16
N LEU A 55 -14.87 -67.56 -39.81
CA LEU A 55 -14.67 -68.99 -39.95
C LEU A 55 -15.04 -69.41 -41.38
N LEU A 56 -14.09 -69.95 -42.15
CA LEU A 56 -14.33 -70.37 -43.55
C LEU A 56 -14.85 -71.79 -43.66
N ASP A 57 -14.36 -72.68 -42.80
CA ASP A 57 -14.71 -74.10 -42.82
C ASP A 57 -14.44 -74.73 -41.45
N VAL A 58 -15.13 -75.85 -41.18
CA VAL A 58 -14.88 -76.70 -40.02
C VAL A 58 -15.03 -78.16 -40.41
N GLY A 59 -14.26 -79.02 -39.77
CA GLY A 59 -14.38 -80.46 -40.04
C GLY A 59 -13.71 -81.30 -38.98
N ILE A 60 -13.74 -82.61 -39.23
CA ILE A 60 -13.04 -83.62 -38.44
C ILE A 60 -11.98 -84.24 -39.34
N ALA A 61 -10.72 -84.24 -38.91
CA ALA A 61 -9.63 -84.88 -39.62
C ALA A 61 -9.78 -86.40 -39.58
N ALA A 62 -9.07 -87.11 -40.47
CA ALA A 62 -9.14 -88.57 -40.57
C ALA A 62 -8.76 -89.31 -39.26
N ASP A 63 -7.99 -88.65 -38.39
CA ASP A 63 -7.60 -89.15 -37.06
C ASP A 63 -8.60 -88.81 -35.94
N GLY A 64 -9.77 -88.25 -36.29
CA GLY A 64 -10.85 -87.90 -35.37
C GLY A 64 -10.73 -86.50 -34.74
N ARG A 65 -9.65 -85.76 -34.99
CA ARG A 65 -9.44 -84.43 -34.40
C ARG A 65 -10.29 -83.36 -35.09
N PRO A 66 -11.03 -82.50 -34.36
CA PRO A 66 -11.69 -81.36 -34.95
C PRO A 66 -10.69 -80.33 -35.48
N PHE A 67 -10.99 -79.69 -36.61
CA PHE A 67 -10.20 -78.60 -37.16
C PHE A 67 -11.06 -77.41 -37.58
N LEU A 68 -10.45 -76.23 -37.51
CA LEU A 68 -11.02 -74.94 -37.92
C LEU A 68 -10.19 -74.40 -39.09
N VAL A 69 -10.86 -73.85 -40.10
CA VAL A 69 -10.22 -73.18 -41.23
C VAL A 69 -10.63 -71.72 -41.25
N MET A 70 -9.64 -70.82 -41.23
CA MET A 70 -9.84 -69.38 -41.24
C MET A 70 -8.94 -68.72 -42.30
N PRO A 71 -9.23 -67.50 -42.76
CA PRO A 71 -8.32 -66.77 -43.63
C PRO A 71 -6.94 -66.66 -42.97
N TYR A 72 -5.89 -66.84 -43.76
CA TYR A 72 -4.54 -66.54 -43.29
C TYR A 72 -4.42 -65.02 -43.07
N VAL A 73 -4.00 -64.63 -41.88
CA VAL A 73 -3.74 -63.22 -41.53
C VAL A 73 -2.24 -63.04 -41.43
N ASP A 74 -1.67 -62.30 -42.38
CA ASP A 74 -0.29 -61.84 -42.32
C ASP A 74 -0.21 -60.59 -41.43
N GLY A 75 -0.18 -60.81 -40.11
CA GLY A 75 -0.20 -59.74 -39.12
C GLY A 75 0.71 -60.04 -37.93
N ARG A 76 1.11 -58.99 -37.22
CA ARG A 76 1.93 -59.10 -36.01
C ARG A 76 1.07 -59.05 -34.76
N PRO A 77 1.41 -59.78 -33.68
CA PRO A 77 0.75 -59.60 -32.39
C PRO A 77 0.68 -58.13 -31.98
N ILE A 78 -0.44 -57.70 -31.42
CA ILE A 78 -0.72 -56.29 -31.09
C ILE A 78 0.38 -55.63 -30.23
N THR A 79 0.99 -56.37 -29.31
CA THR A 79 2.12 -55.89 -28.48
C THR A 79 3.38 -55.64 -29.31
N ASP A 80 3.71 -56.56 -30.20
CA ASP A 80 4.90 -56.49 -31.05
C ASP A 80 4.76 -55.42 -32.14
N TYR A 81 3.55 -55.29 -32.70
CA TYR A 81 3.20 -54.20 -33.61
C TYR A 81 3.37 -52.83 -32.93
N ALA A 82 2.80 -52.67 -31.75
CA ALA A 82 2.85 -51.40 -31.02
C ALA A 82 4.26 -51.04 -30.57
N ASP A 83 5.04 -52.00 -30.06
CA ASP A 83 6.43 -51.81 -29.65
C ASP A 83 7.36 -51.57 -30.85
N GLY A 84 7.17 -52.31 -31.94
CA GLY A 84 7.96 -52.17 -33.16
C GLY A 84 7.84 -50.81 -33.84
N LEU A 85 6.65 -50.20 -33.81
CA LEU A 85 6.40 -48.83 -34.32
C LEU A 85 6.55 -47.75 -33.26
N SER A 86 6.93 -48.12 -32.03
CA SER A 86 7.00 -47.22 -30.89
C SER A 86 5.74 -46.36 -30.70
N LEU A 87 4.56 -46.98 -30.83
CA LEU A 87 3.30 -46.25 -30.82
C LEU A 87 3.09 -45.50 -29.49
N PRO A 88 2.66 -44.22 -29.53
CA PRO A 88 2.36 -43.48 -28.32
C PRO A 88 1.17 -44.09 -27.58
N LEU A 89 1.09 -43.84 -26.27
CA LEU A 89 0.09 -44.45 -25.40
C LEU A 89 -1.35 -44.28 -25.91
N GLY A 90 -1.68 -43.12 -26.49
CA GLY A 90 -3.00 -42.86 -27.08
C GLY A 90 -3.36 -43.84 -28.21
N GLU A 91 -2.45 -44.13 -29.13
CA GLU A 91 -2.69 -45.09 -30.22
C GLU A 91 -2.85 -46.52 -29.67
N ARG A 92 -2.05 -46.87 -28.66
CA ARG A 92 -2.17 -48.17 -27.98
C ARG A 92 -3.55 -48.34 -27.32
N ILE A 93 -4.07 -47.28 -26.70
CA ILE A 93 -5.43 -47.26 -26.13
C ILE A 93 -6.48 -47.40 -27.25
N ARG A 94 -6.30 -46.76 -28.41
CA ARG A 94 -7.23 -46.89 -29.55
C ARG A 94 -7.26 -48.31 -30.10
N LEU A 95 -6.11 -48.99 -30.19
CA LEU A 95 -6.08 -50.40 -30.60
C LEU A 95 -6.91 -51.28 -29.66
N VAL A 96 -6.77 -51.08 -28.35
CA VAL A 96 -7.58 -51.82 -27.36
C VAL A 96 -9.06 -51.45 -27.41
N ALA A 97 -9.40 -50.16 -27.62
CA ALA A 97 -10.79 -49.77 -27.85
C ALA A 97 -11.38 -50.47 -29.08
N GLY A 98 -10.61 -50.62 -30.16
CA GLY A 98 -10.97 -51.43 -31.32
C GLY A 98 -11.20 -52.91 -30.98
N CYS A 99 -10.33 -53.52 -30.16
CA CYS A 99 -10.56 -54.87 -29.62
C CYS A 99 -11.88 -54.96 -28.85
N CYS A 100 -12.14 -53.98 -27.97
CA CYS A 100 -13.35 -53.95 -27.15
C CYS A 100 -14.61 -53.91 -28.03
N ARG A 101 -14.62 -53.12 -29.10
CA ARG A 101 -15.74 -53.06 -30.06
C ARG A 101 -15.93 -54.37 -30.81
N ALA A 102 -14.84 -55.02 -31.22
CA ALA A 102 -14.89 -56.34 -31.86
C ALA A 102 -15.47 -57.40 -30.90
N VAL A 103 -14.97 -57.46 -29.66
CA VAL A 103 -15.45 -58.38 -28.62
C VAL A 103 -16.92 -58.13 -28.29
N GLU A 104 -17.33 -56.87 -28.16
CA GLU A 104 -18.74 -56.52 -27.94
C GLU A 104 -19.65 -57.04 -29.06
N SER A 105 -19.22 -56.90 -30.32
CA SER A 105 -19.99 -57.43 -31.46
C SER A 105 -20.19 -58.95 -31.37
N ALA A 106 -19.30 -59.67 -30.69
CA ALA A 106 -19.45 -61.09 -30.41
C ALA A 106 -20.34 -61.34 -29.18
N HIS A 107 -20.22 -60.54 -28.12
CA HIS A 107 -21.09 -60.59 -26.93
C HIS A 107 -22.56 -60.39 -27.31
N GLY A 108 -22.87 -59.47 -28.23
CA GLY A 108 -24.23 -59.26 -28.74
C GLY A 108 -24.82 -60.47 -29.49
N LYS A 109 -24.00 -61.45 -29.85
CA LYS A 109 -24.38 -62.74 -30.45
C LYS A 109 -24.22 -63.91 -29.46
N LEU A 110 -24.07 -63.62 -28.17
CA LEU A 110 -23.87 -64.56 -27.07
C LEU A 110 -22.57 -65.38 -27.16
N VAL A 111 -21.55 -64.86 -27.86
CA VAL A 111 -20.23 -65.48 -27.95
C VAL A 111 -19.25 -64.78 -27.03
N ILE A 112 -18.63 -65.52 -26.10
CA ILE A 112 -17.57 -65.04 -25.20
C ILE A 112 -16.22 -65.57 -25.72
N HIS A 113 -15.19 -64.73 -25.74
CA HIS A 113 -13.88 -65.08 -26.30
C HIS A 113 -13.06 -66.01 -25.38
N ARG A 114 -13.06 -65.79 -24.05
CA ARG A 114 -12.44 -66.64 -23.00
C ARG A 114 -10.90 -66.71 -22.96
N ASP A 115 -10.21 -66.28 -24.01
CA ASP A 115 -8.74 -66.37 -24.16
C ASP A 115 -8.16 -65.11 -24.82
N ILE A 116 -8.52 -63.94 -24.30
CA ILE A 116 -8.00 -62.66 -24.80
C ILE A 116 -6.53 -62.52 -24.39
N LYS A 117 -5.64 -62.50 -25.38
CA LYS A 117 -4.18 -62.34 -25.20
C LYS A 117 -3.53 -61.77 -26.45
N PRO A 118 -2.30 -61.20 -26.35
CA PRO A 118 -1.66 -60.55 -27.49
C PRO A 118 -1.52 -61.40 -28.75
N SER A 119 -1.26 -62.70 -28.62
CA SER A 119 -1.08 -63.60 -29.78
C SER A 119 -2.39 -63.91 -30.53
N ASN A 120 -3.56 -63.64 -29.94
CA ASN A 120 -4.86 -63.82 -30.58
C ASN A 120 -5.36 -62.51 -31.23
N ILE A 121 -4.55 -61.45 -31.20
CA ILE A 121 -4.91 -60.13 -31.75
C ILE A 121 -3.78 -59.70 -32.67
N LEU A 122 -3.99 -59.87 -33.97
CA LEU A 122 -3.01 -59.50 -34.98
C LEU A 122 -3.34 -58.15 -35.58
N ILE A 123 -2.31 -57.39 -35.93
CA ILE A 123 -2.41 -56.16 -36.69
C ILE A 123 -1.73 -56.37 -38.04
N GLU A 124 -2.49 -56.21 -39.13
CA GLU A 124 -1.99 -56.27 -40.51
C GLU A 124 -1.05 -55.08 -40.80
N PRO A 125 -0.19 -55.14 -41.82
CA PRO A 125 0.73 -54.06 -42.19
C PRO A 125 0.07 -52.71 -42.43
N ASP A 126 -1.19 -52.70 -42.87
CA ASP A 126 -2.00 -51.50 -43.10
C ASP A 126 -2.69 -50.95 -41.84
N GLY A 127 -2.45 -51.57 -40.68
CA GLY A 127 -2.98 -51.16 -39.38
C GLY A 127 -4.33 -51.78 -39.02
N ARG A 128 -4.90 -52.66 -39.85
CA ARG A 128 -6.18 -53.32 -39.51
C ARG A 128 -6.03 -54.33 -38.39
N LEU A 129 -6.94 -54.26 -37.43
CA LEU A 129 -7.02 -55.21 -36.31
C LEU A 129 -7.76 -56.49 -36.72
N ARG A 130 -7.21 -57.64 -36.34
CA ARG A 130 -7.76 -58.98 -36.58
C ARG A 130 -7.75 -59.80 -35.29
N LEU A 131 -8.94 -60.01 -34.74
CA LEU A 131 -9.20 -60.85 -33.58
C LEU A 131 -9.37 -62.30 -34.04
N LEU A 132 -8.56 -63.18 -33.47
CA LEU A 132 -8.48 -64.61 -33.77
C LEU A 132 -9.07 -65.43 -32.62
N ASP A 133 -9.48 -66.66 -32.93
CA ASP A 133 -9.65 -67.72 -31.93
C ASP A 133 -10.56 -67.42 -30.72
N PHE A 134 -11.88 -67.51 -30.92
CA PHE A 134 -12.91 -67.36 -29.86
C PHE A 134 -13.00 -68.56 -28.89
N GLY A 135 -11.86 -69.05 -28.39
CA GLY A 135 -11.81 -69.99 -27.26
C GLY A 135 -12.61 -71.28 -27.44
N VAL A 136 -12.85 -71.73 -28.69
CA VAL A 136 -13.72 -72.88 -28.99
C VAL A 136 -13.28 -74.13 -28.22
N ALA A 137 -11.98 -74.38 -28.08
CA ALA A 137 -11.47 -75.51 -27.30
C ALA A 137 -11.82 -75.40 -25.80
N THR A 138 -11.71 -74.22 -25.21
CA THR A 138 -12.04 -73.96 -23.79
C THR A 138 -13.53 -74.11 -23.51
N ALA A 139 -14.40 -73.73 -24.46
CA ALA A 139 -15.84 -73.88 -24.32
C ALA A 139 -16.35 -75.33 -24.32
N LEU A 140 -15.55 -76.26 -24.84
CA LEU A 140 -15.87 -77.69 -24.85
C LEU A 140 -15.55 -78.38 -23.52
N ASP A 141 -14.76 -77.75 -22.65
CA ASP A 141 -14.32 -78.31 -21.38
C ASP A 141 -15.23 -77.92 -20.19
N ASP A 142 -15.96 -76.78 -20.29
CA ASP A 142 -16.68 -76.13 -19.17
C ASP A 142 -17.88 -76.91 -18.56
N ASP A 143 -18.40 -77.95 -19.20
CA ASP A 143 -19.73 -78.52 -18.86
C ASP A 143 -19.73 -80.04 -18.51
N SER A 144 -18.56 -80.67 -18.33
CA SER A 144 -18.53 -82.07 -17.86
C SER A 144 -18.42 -82.13 -16.33
N GLU A 145 -19.26 -82.95 -15.68
CA GLU A 145 -19.20 -83.19 -14.23
C GLU A 145 -17.82 -83.73 -13.78
N LEU A 146 -17.08 -84.36 -14.70
CA LEU A 146 -15.71 -84.85 -14.51
C LEU A 146 -14.64 -83.77 -14.73
N THR A 147 -14.90 -82.71 -15.49
CA THR A 147 -13.94 -81.59 -15.72
C THR A 147 -13.97 -80.52 -14.65
N ARG A 148 -14.92 -80.52 -13.70
CA ARG A 148 -14.83 -79.64 -12.50
C ARG A 148 -13.58 -79.91 -11.64
N GLN A 149 -12.88 -81.02 -11.87
CA GLN A 149 -11.64 -81.38 -11.16
C GLN A 149 -10.36 -81.00 -11.91
N ALA A 150 -10.42 -80.59 -13.20
CA ALA A 150 -9.26 -80.18 -13.98
C ALA A 150 -9.53 -78.83 -14.68
N PRO A 151 -8.76 -77.77 -14.40
CA PRO A 151 -9.03 -76.45 -14.98
C PRO A 151 -8.91 -76.49 -16.51
N ALA A 152 -9.87 -75.85 -17.19
CA ALA A 152 -9.86 -75.69 -18.64
C ALA A 152 -8.51 -75.11 -19.11
N PRO A 153 -8.02 -75.46 -20.32
CA PRO A 153 -6.77 -74.92 -20.83
C PRO A 153 -6.87 -73.40 -20.89
N MET A 154 -6.07 -72.74 -20.06
CA MET A 154 -5.98 -71.29 -19.94
C MET A 154 -4.52 -70.85 -19.89
N THR A 155 -4.28 -69.56 -20.12
CA THR A 155 -2.95 -68.95 -19.89
C THR A 155 -2.97 -68.39 -18.46
N PRO A 156 -2.41 -69.09 -17.44
CA PRO A 156 -2.68 -68.76 -16.04
C PRO A 156 -2.29 -67.33 -15.65
N GLU A 157 -1.24 -66.81 -16.29
CA GLU A 157 -0.73 -65.45 -16.09
C GLU A 157 -1.70 -64.34 -16.56
N ARG A 158 -2.72 -64.66 -17.37
CA ARG A 158 -3.68 -63.69 -17.94
C ARG A 158 -5.15 -64.05 -17.66
N ALA A 159 -5.39 -65.18 -17.00
CA ALA A 159 -6.73 -65.66 -16.69
C ALA A 159 -7.42 -64.77 -15.65
N ALA A 160 -8.74 -64.64 -15.76
CA ALA A 160 -9.52 -63.93 -14.76
C ALA A 160 -9.65 -64.76 -13.46
N PRO A 161 -9.84 -64.12 -12.29
CA PRO A 161 -9.99 -64.83 -11.00
C PRO A 161 -11.09 -65.90 -10.98
N GLU A 162 -12.20 -65.67 -11.68
CA GLU A 162 -13.28 -66.66 -11.83
C GLU A 162 -12.84 -67.87 -12.69
N GLN A 163 -12.02 -67.66 -13.73
CA GLN A 163 -11.48 -68.77 -14.53
C GLN A 163 -10.49 -69.61 -13.71
N LEU A 164 -9.66 -68.96 -12.88
CA LEU A 164 -8.73 -69.65 -11.98
C LEU A 164 -9.45 -70.48 -10.89
N ARG A 165 -10.68 -70.09 -10.53
CA ARG A 165 -11.57 -70.83 -9.62
C ARG A 165 -12.35 -71.96 -10.32
N GLY A 166 -12.29 -72.04 -11.65
CA GLY A 166 -13.11 -72.97 -12.43
C GLY A 166 -14.58 -72.57 -12.50
N GLU A 167 -14.90 -71.30 -12.31
CA GLU A 167 -16.26 -70.77 -12.49
C GLU A 167 -16.55 -70.48 -13.97
N PRO A 168 -17.82 -70.50 -14.41
CA PRO A 168 -18.18 -70.25 -15.80
C PRO A 168 -17.73 -68.86 -16.29
N ALA A 169 -17.11 -68.82 -17.47
CA ALA A 169 -16.70 -67.57 -18.10
C ALA A 169 -17.93 -66.72 -18.50
N SER A 170 -17.83 -65.40 -18.32
CA SER A 170 -18.86 -64.42 -18.67
C SER A 170 -18.30 -63.29 -19.53
N THR A 171 -19.13 -62.34 -19.93
CA THR A 171 -18.64 -61.11 -20.60
C THR A 171 -17.64 -60.35 -19.73
N ALA A 172 -17.77 -60.40 -18.40
CA ALA A 172 -16.84 -59.80 -17.45
C ALA A 172 -15.45 -60.46 -17.46
N THR A 173 -15.36 -61.72 -17.88
CA THR A 173 -14.09 -62.44 -18.09
C THR A 173 -13.31 -61.87 -19.27
N ASP A 174 -14.00 -61.56 -20.36
CA ASP A 174 -13.37 -60.88 -21.51
C ASP A 174 -12.98 -59.44 -21.17
N VAL A 175 -13.78 -58.72 -20.37
CA VAL A 175 -13.44 -57.38 -19.88
C VAL A 175 -12.14 -57.40 -19.06
N TRP A 176 -11.93 -58.43 -18.23
CA TRP A 176 -10.67 -58.64 -17.52
C TRP A 176 -9.50 -58.84 -18.50
N GLY A 177 -9.65 -59.73 -19.47
CA GLY A 177 -8.61 -59.99 -20.49
C GLY A 177 -8.25 -58.75 -21.30
N LEU A 178 -9.24 -57.93 -21.67
CA LEU A 178 -9.04 -56.63 -22.31
C LEU A 178 -8.31 -55.64 -21.37
N GLY A 179 -8.62 -55.66 -20.07
CA GLY A 179 -7.92 -54.88 -19.05
C GLY A 179 -6.44 -55.29 -18.90
N VAL A 180 -6.14 -56.59 -18.92
CA VAL A 180 -4.77 -57.12 -18.85
C VAL A 180 -4.00 -56.72 -20.11
N LEU A 181 -4.63 -56.84 -21.28
CA LEU A 181 -4.05 -56.41 -22.55
C LEU A 181 -3.74 -54.90 -22.56
N LEU A 182 -4.68 -54.07 -22.10
CA LEU A 182 -4.47 -52.63 -21.96
C LEU A 182 -3.30 -52.32 -21.04
N TYR A 183 -3.25 -53.00 -19.90
CA TYR A 183 -2.17 -52.84 -18.93
C TYR A 183 -0.81 -53.19 -19.54
N GLU A 184 -0.72 -54.31 -20.26
CA GLU A 184 0.49 -54.78 -20.94
C GLU A 184 0.93 -53.80 -22.04
N LEU A 185 0.01 -53.33 -22.88
CA LEU A 185 0.32 -52.32 -23.90
C LEU A 185 0.77 -50.98 -23.27
N ALA A 186 0.14 -50.57 -22.17
CA ALA A 186 0.44 -49.31 -21.48
C ALA A 186 1.78 -49.35 -20.73
N THR A 187 2.13 -50.48 -20.11
CA THR A 187 3.26 -50.58 -19.17
C THR A 187 4.42 -51.44 -19.66
N GLY A 188 4.16 -52.41 -20.54
CA GLY A 188 5.13 -53.41 -21.01
C GLY A 188 5.31 -54.57 -20.03
N ARG A 189 4.44 -54.65 -19.01
CA ARG A 189 4.47 -55.65 -17.93
C ARG A 189 3.04 -56.15 -17.68
N LEU A 190 2.92 -57.27 -16.97
CA LEU A 190 1.62 -57.75 -16.49
C LEU A 190 1.21 -57.07 -15.17
N PRO A 191 -0.09 -57.02 -14.85
CA PRO A 191 -0.59 -56.36 -13.64
C PRO A 191 -0.19 -57.04 -12.31
N TYR A 192 0.24 -58.30 -12.35
CA TYR A 192 0.68 -59.07 -11.19
C TYR A 192 1.89 -59.93 -11.57
N GLU A 193 2.75 -60.23 -10.58
CA GLU A 193 3.99 -60.97 -10.76
C GLU A 193 3.90 -62.33 -10.06
N THR A 194 3.55 -63.39 -10.79
CA THR A 194 3.33 -64.71 -10.19
C THR A 194 4.58 -65.58 -10.33
N ARG A 195 5.17 -66.00 -9.22
CA ARG A 195 6.29 -66.97 -9.21
C ARG A 195 5.83 -68.43 -9.31
N SER A 196 4.54 -68.68 -9.09
CA SER A 196 3.92 -70.00 -9.15
C SER A 196 3.09 -70.15 -10.43
N ARG A 197 3.06 -71.37 -10.99
CA ARG A 197 2.16 -71.76 -12.08
C ARG A 197 0.85 -72.38 -11.58
N ASP A 198 0.70 -72.52 -10.26
CA ASP A 198 -0.51 -73.03 -9.62
C ASP A 198 -1.65 -72.01 -9.72
N PRO A 199 -2.79 -72.34 -10.39
CA PRO A 199 -3.94 -71.43 -10.52
C PRO A 199 -4.47 -70.90 -9.19
N GLY A 200 -4.47 -71.73 -8.14
CA GLY A 200 -4.95 -71.33 -6.82
C GLY A 200 -4.03 -70.31 -6.12
N ALA A 201 -2.72 -70.43 -6.31
CA ALA A 201 -1.76 -69.44 -5.81
C ALA A 201 -1.90 -68.09 -6.53
N ILE A 202 -2.12 -68.11 -7.86
CA ILE A 202 -2.33 -66.91 -8.66
C ILE A 202 -3.64 -66.21 -8.24
N GLU A 203 -4.72 -66.97 -8.05
CA GLU A 203 -6.00 -66.43 -7.59
C GLU A 203 -5.89 -65.73 -6.24
N ARG A 204 -5.23 -66.38 -5.25
CA ARG A 204 -5.00 -65.79 -3.93
C ARG A 204 -4.19 -64.49 -4.03
N GLU A 205 -3.14 -64.47 -4.85
CA GLU A 205 -2.33 -63.26 -5.03
C GLU A 205 -3.14 -62.11 -5.64
N ILE A 206 -3.96 -62.38 -6.65
CA ILE A 206 -4.85 -61.38 -7.25
C ILE A 206 -5.86 -60.88 -6.22
N ARG A 207 -6.44 -61.75 -5.39
CA ARG A 207 -7.43 -61.38 -4.37
C ARG A 207 -6.82 -60.58 -3.22
N GLU A 208 -5.65 -60.97 -2.73
CA GLU A 208 -5.03 -60.38 -1.54
C GLU A 208 -4.27 -59.08 -1.84
N ARG A 209 -3.54 -59.04 -2.96
CA ARG A 209 -2.69 -57.89 -3.31
C ARG A 209 -3.33 -56.97 -4.35
N GLY A 210 -4.22 -57.50 -5.17
CA GLY A 210 -4.81 -56.79 -6.29
C GLY A 210 -3.80 -56.49 -7.42
N PRO A 211 -4.28 -55.94 -8.55
CA PRO A 211 -3.42 -55.49 -9.63
C PRO A 211 -2.47 -54.38 -9.16
N THR A 212 -1.20 -54.47 -9.52
CA THR A 212 -0.24 -53.39 -9.34
C THR A 212 -0.70 -52.17 -10.13
N ARG A 213 -0.63 -50.98 -9.54
CA ARG A 213 -0.99 -49.75 -10.24
C ARG A 213 -0.03 -49.51 -11.41
N PRO A 214 -0.53 -49.13 -12.61
CA PRO A 214 0.31 -48.85 -13.78
C PRO A 214 1.46 -47.88 -13.52
N SER A 215 1.25 -46.82 -12.73
CA SER A 215 2.34 -45.87 -12.43
C SER A 215 3.40 -46.42 -11.47
N ARG A 216 3.08 -47.48 -10.72
CA ARG A 216 3.98 -48.15 -9.77
C ARG A 216 4.70 -49.36 -10.38
N SER A 217 4.22 -49.91 -11.49
CA SER A 217 4.91 -51.00 -12.19
C SER A 217 6.11 -50.55 -13.03
N VAL A 218 6.24 -49.23 -13.24
CA VAL A 218 7.45 -48.64 -13.82
C VAL A 218 8.63 -48.83 -12.85
N PRO A 219 9.80 -49.32 -13.32
CA PRO A 219 10.99 -49.48 -12.48
C PRO A 219 11.34 -48.20 -11.70
N GLN A 220 11.39 -48.30 -10.36
CA GLN A 220 11.65 -47.17 -9.46
C GLN A 220 13.10 -47.15 -8.91
N GLY A 221 13.88 -48.21 -9.16
CA GLY A 221 15.26 -48.33 -8.72
C GLY A 221 16.14 -47.21 -9.28
N LYS A 222 17.11 -46.75 -8.48
CA LYS A 222 18.13 -45.77 -8.90
C LYS A 222 19.35 -46.43 -9.54
N ASP A 223 19.40 -47.76 -9.59
CA ASP A 223 20.48 -48.48 -10.26
C ASP A 223 20.43 -48.28 -11.78
N ALA A 224 21.59 -48.44 -12.44
CA ALA A 224 21.73 -48.19 -13.86
C ALA A 224 20.85 -49.11 -14.72
N ALA A 225 20.57 -50.33 -14.26
CA ALA A 225 19.76 -51.31 -14.97
C ALA A 225 18.27 -50.91 -15.00
N ALA A 226 17.71 -50.51 -13.85
CA ALA A 226 16.33 -50.05 -13.72
C ALA A 226 16.08 -48.74 -14.48
N LEU A 227 17.06 -47.82 -14.47
CA LEU A 227 16.99 -46.58 -15.26
C LEU A 227 17.01 -46.85 -16.77
N ALA A 228 17.92 -47.72 -17.24
CA ALA A 228 18.00 -48.10 -18.65
C ALA A 228 16.74 -48.84 -19.11
N GLU A 229 16.21 -49.75 -18.30
CA GLU A 229 14.96 -50.46 -18.61
C GLU A 229 13.77 -49.51 -18.69
N ARG A 230 13.68 -48.54 -17.76
CA ARG A 230 12.63 -47.52 -17.76
C ARG A 230 12.66 -46.64 -18.99
N GLU A 231 13.83 -46.15 -19.39
CA GLU A 231 13.97 -45.34 -20.62
C GLU A 231 13.68 -46.17 -21.87
N ARG A 232 14.11 -47.44 -21.91
CA ARG A 232 13.77 -48.35 -23.02
C ARG A 232 12.25 -48.54 -23.16
N LEU A 233 11.55 -48.79 -22.05
CA LEU A 233 10.09 -48.97 -22.05
C LEU A 233 9.34 -47.68 -22.41
N ALA A 234 9.82 -46.52 -21.95
CA ALA A 234 9.27 -45.22 -22.34
C ALA A 234 9.52 -44.90 -23.83
N GLY A 235 10.72 -45.22 -24.34
CA GLY A 235 11.11 -45.04 -25.73
C GLY A 235 10.22 -45.84 -26.69
N ARG A 236 9.88 -47.09 -26.36
CA ARG A 236 8.89 -47.90 -27.12
C ARG A 236 7.48 -47.28 -27.14
N ARG A 237 7.22 -46.23 -26.38
CA ARG A 237 5.94 -45.51 -26.33
C ARG A 237 6.08 -44.07 -26.82
N SER A 238 7.16 -43.76 -27.55
CA SER A 238 7.45 -42.43 -28.09
C SER A 238 7.32 -41.32 -27.04
N THR A 239 7.79 -41.57 -25.82
CA THR A 239 7.67 -40.65 -24.68
C THR A 239 8.89 -40.74 -23.77
N THR A 240 9.05 -39.77 -22.86
CA THR A 240 10.15 -39.80 -21.87
C THR A 240 9.73 -40.54 -20.61
N ALA A 241 10.68 -41.11 -19.87
CA ALA A 241 10.41 -41.81 -18.62
C ALA A 241 9.60 -40.99 -17.59
N ARG A 242 9.75 -39.65 -17.57
CA ARG A 242 8.98 -38.74 -16.71
C ARG A 242 7.56 -38.51 -17.22
N ARG A 243 7.40 -38.30 -18.53
CA ARG A 243 6.10 -38.07 -19.15
C ARG A 243 5.25 -39.33 -19.14
N TRP A 244 5.84 -40.49 -19.42
CA TRP A 244 5.19 -41.80 -19.38
C TRP A 244 4.54 -42.08 -18.01
N VAL A 245 5.27 -41.91 -16.90
CA VAL A 245 4.72 -42.09 -15.55
C VAL A 245 3.53 -41.15 -15.29
N ARG A 246 3.56 -39.93 -15.85
CA ARG A 246 2.45 -38.98 -15.72
C ARG A 246 1.23 -39.40 -16.55
N GLU A 247 1.45 -39.93 -17.75
CA GLU A 247 0.41 -40.43 -18.64
C GLU A 247 -0.27 -41.71 -18.09
N LEU A 248 0.48 -42.54 -17.36
CA LEU A 248 -0.04 -43.70 -16.65
C LEU A 248 -0.85 -43.34 -15.39
N ARG A 249 -0.66 -42.14 -14.83
CA ARG A 249 -1.38 -41.67 -13.63
C ARG A 249 -2.74 -41.08 -13.97
N GLY A 250 -3.70 -41.27 -13.07
CA GLY A 250 -5.01 -40.61 -13.16
C GLY A 250 -6.05 -41.47 -13.85
N ASP A 251 -6.64 -41.00 -14.95
CA ASP A 251 -7.87 -41.62 -15.49
C ASP A 251 -7.61 -43.02 -16.09
N LEU A 252 -6.44 -43.28 -16.68
CA LEU A 252 -6.08 -44.63 -17.14
C LEU A 252 -5.96 -45.62 -15.96
N GLU A 253 -5.43 -45.16 -14.84
CA GLU A 253 -5.35 -45.93 -13.59
C GLU A 253 -6.73 -46.29 -13.04
N VAL A 254 -7.69 -45.35 -13.11
CA VAL A 254 -9.07 -45.57 -12.69
C VAL A 254 -9.77 -46.55 -13.63
N VAL A 255 -9.60 -46.38 -14.94
CA VAL A 255 -10.17 -47.30 -15.95
C VAL A 255 -9.63 -48.72 -15.76
N LEU A 256 -8.31 -48.88 -15.58
CA LEU A 256 -7.68 -50.18 -15.33
C LEU A 256 -8.09 -50.77 -13.98
N SER A 257 -8.20 -49.97 -12.94
CA SER A 257 -8.68 -50.45 -11.63
C SER A 257 -10.10 -50.98 -11.68
N ARG A 258 -10.97 -50.42 -12.54
CA ARG A 258 -12.32 -50.93 -12.75
C ARG A 258 -12.31 -52.18 -13.62
N ALA A 259 -11.59 -52.19 -14.74
CA ALA A 259 -11.51 -53.34 -15.64
C ALA A 259 -10.88 -54.59 -14.97
N LEU A 260 -9.92 -54.37 -14.06
CA LEU A 260 -9.17 -55.41 -13.34
C LEU A 260 -9.65 -55.58 -11.89
N ALA A 261 -10.91 -55.25 -11.58
CA ALA A 261 -11.47 -55.55 -10.28
C ALA A 261 -11.56 -57.08 -10.08
N PRO A 262 -11.11 -57.65 -8.94
CA PRO A 262 -11.18 -59.10 -8.71
C PRO A 262 -12.61 -59.63 -8.82
N GLU A 263 -13.60 -58.91 -8.28
CA GLU A 263 -15.02 -59.25 -8.38
C GLU A 263 -15.60 -58.89 -9.76
N PRO A 264 -16.20 -59.84 -10.50
CA PRO A 264 -16.78 -59.58 -11.84
C PRO A 264 -17.81 -58.44 -11.87
N GLU A 265 -18.63 -58.29 -10.83
CA GLU A 265 -19.71 -57.31 -10.75
C GLU A 265 -19.21 -55.86 -10.64
N ARG A 266 -17.95 -55.68 -10.20
CA ARG A 266 -17.31 -54.36 -10.09
C ARG A 266 -16.63 -53.91 -11.38
N ARG A 267 -16.54 -54.79 -12.38
CA ARG A 267 -15.94 -54.49 -13.68
C ARG A 267 -16.90 -53.66 -14.55
N TYR A 268 -16.47 -53.36 -15.77
CA TYR A 268 -17.40 -52.77 -16.74
C TYR A 268 -18.48 -53.79 -17.11
N PRO A 269 -19.75 -53.35 -17.25
CA PRO A 269 -20.86 -54.25 -17.57
C PRO A 269 -20.75 -54.88 -18.97
N SER A 270 -19.98 -54.26 -19.87
CA SER A 270 -19.76 -54.77 -21.23
C SER A 270 -18.41 -54.29 -21.79
N ALA A 271 -17.97 -54.91 -22.89
CA ALA A 271 -16.78 -54.47 -23.60
C ALA A 271 -17.02 -53.10 -24.27
N ALA A 272 -18.25 -52.79 -24.71
CA ALA A 272 -18.62 -51.45 -25.18
C ALA A 272 -18.38 -50.36 -24.12
N ALA A 273 -18.77 -50.59 -22.87
CA ALA A 273 -18.62 -49.62 -21.80
C ALA A 273 -17.14 -49.32 -21.50
N LEU A 274 -16.28 -50.34 -21.57
CA LEU A 274 -14.83 -50.15 -21.51
C LEU A 274 -14.33 -49.36 -22.73
N ALA A 275 -14.77 -49.69 -23.95
CA ALA A 275 -14.39 -48.99 -25.17
C ALA A 275 -14.71 -47.49 -25.11
N GLU A 276 -15.92 -47.12 -24.64
CA GLU A 276 -16.33 -45.73 -24.48
C GLU A 276 -15.45 -44.96 -23.51
N ASP A 277 -15.06 -45.55 -22.38
CA ASP A 277 -14.17 -44.90 -21.43
C ASP A 277 -12.73 -44.77 -21.96
N LEU A 278 -12.26 -45.72 -22.79
CA LEU A 278 -10.98 -45.60 -23.50
C LEU A 278 -11.02 -44.52 -24.59
N GLU A 279 -12.11 -44.42 -25.34
CA GLU A 279 -12.33 -43.38 -26.33
C GLU A 279 -12.40 -41.99 -25.65
N ARG A 280 -13.09 -41.88 -24.50
CA ARG A 280 -13.11 -40.68 -23.66
C ARG A 280 -11.73 -40.31 -23.15
N LEU A 281 -10.94 -41.29 -22.70
CA LEU A 281 -9.57 -41.09 -22.23
C LEU A 281 -8.68 -40.46 -23.32
N VAL A 282 -8.75 -40.99 -24.54
CA VAL A 282 -7.96 -40.50 -25.69
C VAL A 282 -8.43 -39.13 -26.18
N SER A 283 -9.75 -38.90 -26.19
CA SER A 283 -10.36 -37.64 -26.63
C SER A 283 -10.40 -36.55 -25.54
N GLY A 284 -9.90 -36.86 -24.34
CA GLY A 284 -9.84 -35.93 -23.21
C GLY A 284 -11.20 -35.61 -22.58
N HIS A 285 -12.20 -36.46 -22.78
CA HIS A 285 -13.49 -36.37 -22.10
C HIS A 285 -13.41 -36.96 -20.67
N PRO A 286 -14.32 -36.56 -19.77
CA PRO A 286 -14.50 -37.22 -18.47
C PRO A 286 -14.80 -38.72 -18.65
N VAL A 287 -14.10 -39.60 -17.93
CA VAL A 287 -14.35 -41.06 -17.95
C VAL A 287 -15.44 -41.43 -16.94
N ALA A 288 -16.30 -42.39 -17.25
CA ALA A 288 -17.38 -42.85 -16.38
C ALA A 288 -16.90 -43.68 -15.18
N ALA A 289 -15.68 -44.20 -15.23
CA ALA A 289 -15.06 -44.89 -14.10
C ALA A 289 -14.70 -43.97 -12.92
N ARG A 290 -14.69 -42.64 -13.12
CA ARG A 290 -14.39 -41.67 -12.07
C ARG A 290 -15.69 -41.03 -11.56
N ALA A 291 -15.75 -40.75 -10.25
CA ALA A 291 -16.90 -40.07 -9.65
C ALA A 291 -17.21 -38.75 -10.36
N ASP A 292 -18.47 -38.58 -10.77
CA ASP A 292 -18.93 -37.41 -11.52
C ASP A 292 -18.92 -36.18 -10.62
N THR A 293 -17.91 -35.33 -10.80
CA THR A 293 -17.76 -34.08 -10.07
C THR A 293 -17.65 -32.92 -11.05
N PHE A 294 -18.35 -31.82 -10.75
CA PHE A 294 -18.33 -30.61 -11.57
C PHE A 294 -16.89 -30.11 -11.80
N ALA A 295 -16.05 -30.13 -10.76
CA ALA A 295 -14.65 -29.72 -10.84
C ALA A 295 -13.83 -30.58 -11.82
N TYR A 296 -14.05 -31.90 -11.86
CA TYR A 296 -13.38 -32.80 -12.80
C TYR A 296 -13.81 -32.54 -14.24
N ARG A 297 -15.11 -32.36 -14.49
CA ARG A 297 -15.66 -32.04 -15.82
C ARG A 297 -15.18 -30.69 -16.33
N ALA A 298 -15.21 -29.66 -15.47
CA ALA A 298 -14.72 -28.32 -15.79
C ALA A 298 -13.23 -28.33 -16.15
N ARG A 299 -12.40 -29.09 -15.41
CA ARG A 299 -10.97 -29.26 -15.71
C ARG A 299 -10.73 -29.95 -17.06
N ARG A 300 -11.49 -31.00 -17.38
CA ARG A 300 -11.40 -31.69 -18.68
C ARG A 300 -11.86 -30.80 -19.83
N PHE A 301 -12.94 -30.04 -19.64
CA PHE A 301 -13.42 -29.05 -20.60
C PHE A 301 -12.38 -27.94 -20.86
N ALA A 302 -11.80 -27.37 -19.80
CA ALA A 302 -10.77 -26.34 -19.92
C ALA A 302 -9.48 -26.86 -20.59
N GLY A 303 -9.08 -28.10 -20.29
CA GLY A 303 -7.95 -28.75 -20.94
C GLY A 303 -8.13 -28.97 -22.45
N ARG A 304 -9.38 -29.18 -22.90
CA ARG A 304 -9.72 -29.39 -24.32
C ARG A 304 -9.94 -28.09 -25.08
N HIS A 305 -10.53 -27.08 -24.44
CA HIS A 305 -10.88 -25.80 -25.06
C HIS A 305 -10.00 -24.67 -24.53
N ARG A 306 -8.69 -24.88 -24.39
CA ARG A 306 -7.77 -23.90 -23.75
C ARG A 306 -7.89 -22.51 -24.36
N VAL A 307 -7.93 -22.42 -25.69
CA VAL A 307 -8.06 -21.15 -26.42
C VAL A 307 -9.42 -20.51 -26.16
N ALA A 308 -10.53 -21.27 -26.30
CA ALA A 308 -11.87 -20.72 -26.09
C ALA A 308 -12.14 -20.36 -24.62
N VAL A 309 -11.54 -21.06 -23.66
CA VAL A 309 -11.63 -20.70 -22.23
C VAL A 309 -10.80 -19.46 -21.93
N VAL A 310 -9.62 -19.29 -22.54
CA VAL A 310 -8.83 -18.05 -22.39
C VAL A 310 -9.55 -16.86 -23.04
N VAL A 311 -10.07 -17.03 -24.25
CA VAL A 311 -10.86 -15.99 -24.94
C VAL A 311 -12.14 -15.70 -24.17
N GLY A 312 -12.84 -16.72 -23.68
CA GLY A 312 -14.04 -16.57 -22.88
C GLY A 312 -13.78 -15.92 -21.53
N ALA A 313 -12.66 -16.24 -20.87
CA ALA A 313 -12.23 -15.58 -19.64
C ALA A 313 -11.80 -14.14 -19.89
N ALA A 314 -11.08 -13.86 -20.98
CA ALA A 314 -10.72 -12.51 -21.38
C ALA A 314 -11.95 -11.68 -21.77
N ALA A 315 -12.93 -12.30 -22.44
CA ALA A 315 -14.22 -11.68 -22.75
C ALA A 315 -15.04 -11.46 -21.47
N ALA A 316 -15.06 -12.41 -20.53
CA ALA A 316 -15.75 -12.25 -19.25
C ALA A 316 -15.09 -11.17 -18.38
N VAL A 317 -13.76 -11.13 -18.30
CA VAL A 317 -13.00 -10.05 -17.66
C VAL A 317 -13.24 -8.73 -18.39
N GLY A 318 -13.30 -8.73 -19.72
CA GLY A 318 -13.65 -7.59 -20.54
C GLY A 318 -15.09 -7.11 -20.30
N PHE A 319 -16.06 -8.03 -20.15
CA PHE A 319 -17.45 -7.75 -19.83
C PHE A 319 -17.61 -7.26 -18.39
N VAL A 320 -16.86 -7.81 -17.43
CA VAL A 320 -16.84 -7.32 -16.04
C VAL A 320 -16.15 -5.97 -15.99
N ALA A 321 -15.03 -5.77 -16.67
CA ALA A 321 -14.37 -4.48 -16.78
C ALA A 321 -15.25 -3.47 -17.49
N LEU A 322 -16.01 -3.87 -18.51
CA LEU A 322 -16.99 -3.05 -19.20
C LEU A 322 -18.21 -2.78 -18.32
N ALA A 323 -18.71 -3.74 -17.55
CA ALA A 323 -19.83 -3.56 -16.63
C ALA A 323 -19.43 -2.71 -15.42
N VAL A 324 -18.20 -2.86 -14.93
CA VAL A 324 -17.59 -1.99 -13.91
C VAL A 324 -17.31 -0.62 -14.50
N ALA A 325 -16.83 -0.52 -15.74
CA ALA A 325 -16.65 0.75 -16.42
C ALA A 325 -18.01 1.42 -16.65
N ILE A 326 -19.04 0.69 -17.07
CA ILE A 326 -20.42 1.19 -17.21
C ILE A 326 -21.02 1.52 -15.86
N ALA A 327 -20.74 0.77 -14.79
CA ALA A 327 -21.25 1.06 -13.44
C ALA A 327 -20.51 2.23 -12.79
N VAL A 328 -19.20 2.34 -13.00
CA VAL A 328 -18.39 3.49 -12.60
C VAL A 328 -18.75 4.69 -13.46
N GLN A 329 -19.04 4.50 -14.75
CA GLN A 329 -19.46 5.55 -15.68
C GLN A 329 -20.92 5.89 -15.47
N SER A 330 -21.79 5.00 -15.02
CA SER A 330 -23.16 5.30 -14.63
C SER A 330 -23.13 5.98 -13.27
N VAL A 331 -22.32 5.54 -12.31
CA VAL A 331 -22.11 6.28 -11.06
C VAL A 331 -21.43 7.62 -11.33
N ARG A 332 -20.52 7.74 -12.31
CA ARG A 332 -19.92 9.02 -12.73
C ARG A 332 -20.89 9.87 -13.52
N LEU A 333 -21.75 9.33 -14.38
CA LEU A 333 -22.76 10.05 -15.16
C LEU A 333 -23.95 10.44 -14.28
N THR A 334 -24.33 9.62 -13.31
CA THR A 334 -25.31 9.95 -12.28
C THR A 334 -24.69 10.92 -11.29
N LYS A 335 -23.42 10.76 -10.88
CA LYS A 335 -22.71 11.80 -10.11
C LYS A 335 -22.40 13.03 -10.93
N GLU A 336 -22.25 12.97 -12.25
CA GLU A 336 -22.07 14.11 -13.16
C GLU A 336 -23.40 14.73 -13.50
N ARG A 337 -24.51 13.99 -13.45
CA ARG A 337 -25.88 14.50 -13.58
C ARG A 337 -26.38 15.07 -12.26
N ASP A 338 -26.00 14.49 -11.12
CA ASP A 338 -26.26 14.99 -9.78
C ASP A 338 -25.27 16.10 -9.42
N ARG A 339 -24.06 16.07 -9.98
CA ARG A 339 -23.18 17.26 -10.06
C ARG A 339 -23.65 18.21 -11.13
N ALA A 340 -24.28 17.84 -12.24
CA ALA A 340 -24.74 18.84 -13.22
C ALA A 340 -26.03 19.50 -12.74
N THR A 341 -26.92 18.77 -12.08
CA THR A 341 -28.10 19.34 -11.40
C THR A 341 -27.73 19.96 -10.06
N GLY A 342 -26.70 19.44 -9.37
CA GLY A 342 -26.12 20.03 -8.17
C GLY A 342 -25.26 21.27 -8.46
N LEU A 343 -24.50 21.28 -9.56
CA LEU A 343 -23.79 22.44 -10.12
C LEU A 343 -24.76 23.34 -10.87
N GLU A 344 -25.88 22.90 -11.42
CA GLU A 344 -26.93 23.81 -11.93
C GLU A 344 -27.65 24.45 -10.75
N ARG A 345 -27.89 23.74 -9.65
CA ARG A 345 -28.49 24.32 -8.44
C ARG A 345 -27.50 25.19 -7.67
N GLN A 346 -26.24 24.77 -7.54
CA GLN A 346 -25.15 25.57 -6.98
C GLN A 346 -24.78 26.71 -7.91
N ALA A 347 -24.71 26.52 -9.23
CA ALA A 347 -24.48 27.63 -10.17
C ALA A 347 -25.71 28.52 -10.27
N SER A 348 -26.94 28.03 -10.19
CA SER A 348 -28.13 28.91 -10.12
C SER A 348 -28.15 29.66 -8.80
N ALA A 349 -27.76 29.04 -7.67
CA ALA A 349 -27.64 29.71 -6.38
C ALA A 349 -26.43 30.65 -6.31
N VAL A 350 -25.31 30.34 -6.96
CA VAL A 350 -24.09 31.17 -7.07
C VAL A 350 -24.32 32.30 -8.07
N VAL A 351 -25.07 32.06 -9.14
CA VAL A 351 -25.53 33.07 -10.10
C VAL A 351 -26.58 33.96 -9.43
N GLU A 352 -27.53 33.45 -8.65
CA GLU A 352 -28.43 34.25 -7.80
C GLU A 352 -27.68 34.98 -6.66
N LEU A 353 -26.60 34.40 -6.13
CA LEU A 353 -25.72 35.00 -5.14
C LEU A 353 -24.94 36.17 -5.77
N LEU A 354 -24.34 35.99 -6.94
CA LEU A 354 -23.64 37.02 -7.70
C LEU A 354 -24.62 38.10 -8.18
N ILE A 355 -25.75 37.72 -8.80
CA ILE A 355 -26.82 38.63 -9.21
C ILE A 355 -27.42 39.34 -8.00
N GLY A 356 -27.49 38.71 -6.84
CA GLY A 356 -28.00 39.33 -5.62
C GLY A 356 -26.96 40.24 -4.93
N LEU A 357 -25.68 39.90 -4.96
CA LEU A 357 -24.56 40.71 -4.41
C LEU A 357 -24.30 41.94 -5.29
N PHE A 358 -24.41 41.80 -6.61
CA PHE A 358 -24.27 42.90 -7.57
C PHE A 358 -25.60 43.64 -7.84
N GLY A 359 -26.76 42.99 -7.78
CA GLY A 359 -28.06 43.59 -8.07
C GLY A 359 -28.61 44.50 -6.95
N ALA A 360 -28.14 44.31 -5.71
CA ALA A 360 -28.42 45.23 -4.60
C ALA A 360 -27.65 46.57 -4.70
N THR A 361 -26.93 46.80 -5.81
CA THR A 361 -26.20 48.05 -6.08
C THR A 361 -26.96 49.02 -6.98
N ALA A 362 -28.24 48.76 -7.31
CA ALA A 362 -29.08 49.76 -7.94
C ALA A 362 -29.39 50.89 -6.94
N PRO A 363 -28.93 52.14 -7.18
CA PRO A 363 -29.09 53.22 -6.23
C PRO A 363 -30.55 53.70 -6.23
N THR A 364 -31.37 53.18 -5.32
CA THR A 364 -32.61 53.86 -4.96
C THR A 364 -32.30 54.91 -3.89
N SER A 365 -32.12 56.14 -4.36
CA SER A 365 -32.10 57.41 -3.62
C SER A 365 -30.72 57.89 -3.14
N GLY A 366 -30.14 58.79 -3.93
CA GLY A 366 -29.51 60.04 -3.46
C GLY A 366 -28.48 59.96 -2.33
N ALA A 367 -27.40 59.21 -2.51
CA ALA A 367 -26.13 59.45 -1.81
C ALA A 367 -24.98 58.94 -2.70
N GLY A 368 -23.86 59.67 -2.70
CA GLY A 368 -22.79 59.55 -3.68
C GLY A 368 -22.24 58.13 -3.90
N VAL A 369 -21.77 57.92 -5.14
CA VAL A 369 -21.03 56.73 -5.59
C VAL A 369 -19.70 56.68 -4.84
N GLY A 370 -19.72 56.14 -3.62
CA GLY A 370 -18.54 55.73 -2.87
C GLY A 370 -18.40 54.22 -2.98
N GLU A 371 -17.19 53.75 -3.28
CA GLU A 371 -16.79 52.35 -3.37
C GLU A 371 -17.59 51.41 -2.46
N ILE A 372 -18.25 50.41 -3.03
CA ILE A 372 -18.90 49.36 -2.26
C ILE A 372 -17.79 48.61 -1.51
N SER A 373 -17.69 48.85 -0.20
CA SER A 373 -16.72 48.16 0.64
C SER A 373 -16.98 46.65 0.64
N ILE A 374 -15.92 45.86 0.46
CA ILE A 374 -15.92 44.39 0.56
C ILE A 374 -16.59 43.94 1.86
N ALA A 375 -16.45 44.71 2.96
CA ALA A 375 -17.11 44.43 4.23
C ALA A 375 -18.65 44.37 4.09
N ARG A 376 -19.27 45.33 3.39
CA ARG A 376 -20.73 45.35 3.17
C ARG A 376 -21.20 44.18 2.30
N LEU A 377 -20.37 43.74 1.36
CA LEU A 377 -20.66 42.55 0.55
C LEU A 377 -20.61 41.28 1.39
N LEU A 378 -19.63 41.16 2.30
CA LEU A 378 -19.54 40.03 3.23
C LEU A 378 -20.69 40.04 4.26
N ASP A 379 -21.09 41.21 4.77
CA ASP A 379 -22.26 41.37 5.65
C ASP A 379 -23.55 40.93 4.94
N SER A 380 -23.76 41.41 3.71
CA SER A 380 -24.91 41.02 2.91
C SER A 380 -24.91 39.54 2.57
N GLY A 381 -23.73 38.97 2.27
CA GLY A 381 -23.55 37.54 2.07
C GLY A 381 -23.95 36.73 3.30
N ALA A 382 -23.51 37.15 4.49
CA ALA A 382 -23.84 36.49 5.75
C ALA A 382 -25.35 36.55 6.03
N ALA A 383 -25.99 37.71 5.88
CA ALA A 383 -27.43 37.85 6.05
C ALA A 383 -28.25 36.96 5.09
N LYS A 384 -27.79 36.82 3.84
CA LYS A 384 -28.41 35.91 2.87
C LYS A 384 -28.19 34.45 3.22
N ALA A 385 -27.05 34.09 3.81
CA ALA A 385 -26.81 32.73 4.29
C ALA A 385 -27.83 32.34 5.36
N GLU A 386 -28.12 33.25 6.28
CA GLU A 386 -29.12 33.01 7.33
C GLU A 386 -30.53 32.81 6.79
N ALA A 387 -30.88 33.46 5.68
CA ALA A 387 -32.19 33.29 5.04
C ALA A 387 -32.39 31.91 4.39
N LEU A 388 -31.33 31.11 4.20
CA LEU A 388 -31.37 29.78 3.57
C LEU A 388 -31.76 28.66 4.56
N ALA A 389 -32.76 28.89 5.41
CA ALA A 389 -33.22 27.91 6.40
C ALA A 389 -33.69 26.57 5.78
N ALA A 390 -34.25 26.61 4.57
CA ALA A 390 -34.72 25.42 3.84
C ALA A 390 -33.59 24.60 3.17
N ALA A 391 -32.35 25.09 3.18
CA ALA A 391 -31.19 24.44 2.55
C ALA A 391 -29.96 24.48 3.48
N PRO A 392 -29.98 23.73 4.60
CA PRO A 392 -29.04 23.93 5.69
C PRO A 392 -27.59 23.53 5.32
N GLY A 393 -27.42 22.64 4.33
CA GLY A 393 -26.10 22.30 3.76
C GLY A 393 -25.43 23.46 3.00
N VAL A 394 -26.22 24.28 2.29
CA VAL A 394 -25.71 25.48 1.59
C VAL A 394 -25.44 26.60 2.60
N ARG A 395 -26.31 26.75 3.61
CA ARG A 395 -26.15 27.71 4.70
C ARG A 395 -24.83 27.51 5.45
N GLN A 396 -24.51 26.27 5.88
CA GLN A 396 -23.25 26.00 6.59
C GLN A 396 -22.02 26.32 5.74
N GLU A 397 -22.01 25.95 4.46
CA GLU A 397 -20.84 26.12 3.58
C GLU A 397 -20.60 27.59 3.24
N MET A 398 -21.69 28.35 3.08
CA MET A 398 -21.62 29.78 2.85
C MET A 398 -21.14 30.52 4.09
N LEU A 399 -21.67 30.21 5.28
CA LEU A 399 -21.19 30.78 6.55
C LEU A 399 -19.71 30.45 6.78
N ALA A 400 -19.29 29.20 6.53
CA ALA A 400 -17.90 28.77 6.70
C ALA A 400 -16.94 29.50 5.74
N THR A 401 -17.35 29.67 4.47
CA THR A 401 -16.55 30.37 3.47
C THR A 401 -16.43 31.85 3.79
N LEU A 402 -17.53 32.51 4.16
CA LEU A 402 -17.53 33.91 4.56
C LEU A 402 -16.68 34.12 5.82
N GLY A 403 -16.80 33.22 6.81
CA GLY A 403 -15.96 33.23 8.01
C GLY A 403 -14.47 33.11 7.67
N ARG A 404 -14.09 32.18 6.79
CA ARG A 404 -12.70 32.03 6.33
C ARG A 404 -12.19 33.27 5.60
N ILE A 405 -12.97 33.88 4.71
CA ILE A 405 -12.59 35.11 4.00
C ILE A 405 -12.35 36.25 5.00
N ARG A 406 -13.20 36.37 6.03
CA ARG A 406 -13.00 37.37 7.09
C ARG A 406 -11.72 37.11 7.90
N LEU A 407 -11.43 35.85 8.25
CA LEU A 407 -10.17 35.50 8.91
C LEU A 407 -8.93 35.85 8.06
N GLU A 408 -8.97 35.59 6.75
CA GLU A 408 -7.90 35.95 5.82
C GLU A 408 -7.69 37.48 5.75
N ARG A 409 -8.76 38.25 5.95
CA ARG A 409 -8.73 39.72 6.05
C ARG A 409 -8.38 40.26 7.44
N SER A 410 -8.07 39.40 8.40
CA SER A 410 -7.82 39.75 9.81
C SER A 410 -9.04 40.29 10.57
N GLU A 411 -10.26 40.07 10.07
CA GLU A 411 -11.54 40.37 10.75
C GLU A 411 -11.88 39.17 11.66
N ILE A 412 -11.10 39.00 12.73
CA ILE A 412 -11.07 37.75 13.52
C ILE A 412 -12.38 37.49 14.26
N ALA A 413 -12.98 38.50 14.89
CA ALA A 413 -14.18 38.35 15.70
C ALA A 413 -15.39 37.95 14.84
N GLU A 414 -15.60 38.64 13.73
CA GLU A 414 -16.68 38.38 12.78
C GLU A 414 -16.48 37.05 12.05
N GLY A 415 -15.23 36.72 11.69
CA GLY A 415 -14.89 35.43 11.11
C GLY A 415 -15.18 34.26 12.05
N LEU A 416 -14.79 34.39 13.32
CA LEU A 416 -15.05 33.41 14.37
C LEU A 416 -16.55 33.21 14.58
N GLU A 417 -17.33 34.30 14.63
CA GLU A 417 -18.78 34.24 14.81
C GLU A 417 -19.46 33.49 13.65
N LEU A 418 -19.07 33.76 12.40
CA LEU A 418 -19.63 33.06 11.24
C LEU A 418 -19.26 31.56 11.23
N LEU A 419 -18.04 31.21 11.64
CA LEU A 419 -17.61 29.80 11.75
C LEU A 419 -18.32 29.07 12.89
N GLU A 420 -18.56 29.72 14.03
CA GLU A 420 -19.35 29.16 15.12
C GLU A 420 -20.79 28.86 14.68
N ARG A 421 -21.39 29.76 13.89
CA ARG A 421 -22.72 29.54 13.32
C ARG A 421 -22.71 28.42 12.28
N ALA A 422 -21.70 28.36 11.41
CA ALA A 422 -21.54 27.27 10.44
C ALA A 422 -21.44 25.91 11.15
N ARG A 423 -20.69 25.85 12.26
CA ARG A 423 -20.56 24.67 13.11
C ARG A 423 -21.89 24.26 13.74
N ARG A 424 -22.64 25.21 14.30
CA ARG A 424 -23.98 24.96 14.86
C ARG A 424 -24.94 24.36 13.83
N VAL A 425 -24.96 24.91 12.61
CA VAL A 425 -25.80 24.37 11.53
C VAL A 425 -25.36 22.95 11.15
N ALA A 426 -24.06 22.66 11.11
CA ALA A 426 -23.55 21.30 10.86
C ALA A 426 -23.98 20.31 11.96
N GLU A 427 -23.94 20.73 13.22
CA GLU A 427 -24.39 19.95 14.39
C GLU A 427 -25.89 19.67 14.37
N GLU A 428 -26.72 20.69 14.12
CA GLU A 428 -28.18 20.57 14.04
C GLU A 428 -28.63 19.62 12.92
N ASN A 429 -27.89 19.57 11.81
CA ASN A 429 -28.14 18.64 10.71
C ASN A 429 -27.70 17.20 11.00
N GLY A 430 -27.08 16.94 12.16
CA GLY A 430 -26.56 15.62 12.53
C GLY A 430 -25.37 15.16 11.70
N ALA A 431 -24.60 16.08 11.10
CA ALA A 431 -23.38 15.73 10.36
C ALA A 431 -22.34 15.13 11.30
N ASP A 432 -21.69 14.04 10.90
CA ASP A 432 -20.62 13.44 11.70
C ASP A 432 -19.41 14.38 11.77
N LEU A 433 -18.67 14.39 12.90
CA LEU A 433 -17.50 15.25 13.06
C LEU A 433 -16.44 15.01 11.98
N LEU A 434 -16.34 13.78 11.47
CA LEU A 434 -15.41 13.42 10.41
C LEU A 434 -16.03 13.54 9.01
N ASP A 435 -17.24 14.07 8.85
CA ASP A 435 -17.73 14.44 7.52
C ASP A 435 -16.85 15.56 6.95
N PRO A 436 -16.37 15.48 5.68
CA PRO A 436 -15.38 16.41 5.15
C PRO A 436 -15.74 17.90 5.30
N GLY A 437 -17.03 18.23 5.11
CA GLY A 437 -17.53 19.59 5.27
C GLY A 437 -17.48 20.06 6.72
N ARG A 438 -17.96 19.24 7.67
CA ARG A 438 -17.92 19.56 9.10
C ARG A 438 -16.48 19.65 9.60
N LEU A 439 -15.64 18.68 9.27
CA LEU A 439 -14.23 18.67 9.66
C LEU A 439 -13.47 19.92 9.20
N THR A 440 -13.74 20.40 7.99
CA THR A 440 -13.16 21.65 7.47
C THR A 440 -13.63 22.87 8.28
N ILE A 441 -14.91 22.91 8.66
CA ILE A 441 -15.46 23.96 9.52
C ILE A 441 -14.77 23.93 10.89
N GLU A 442 -14.57 22.75 11.47
CA GLU A 442 -13.91 22.59 12.76
C GLU A 442 -12.47 23.10 12.73
N LEU A 443 -11.68 22.68 11.74
CA LEU A 443 -10.28 23.13 11.59
C LEU A 443 -10.16 24.65 11.36
N ASN A 444 -11.10 25.24 10.61
CA ASN A 444 -11.14 26.70 10.44
C ASN A 444 -11.56 27.41 11.73
N TYR A 445 -12.50 26.83 12.48
CA TYR A 445 -12.98 27.37 13.75
C TYR A 445 -11.90 27.33 14.83
N THR A 446 -11.13 26.24 14.92
CA THR A 446 -9.99 26.14 15.85
C THR A 446 -8.87 27.11 15.50
N GLU A 447 -8.60 27.34 14.21
CA GLU A 447 -7.69 28.40 13.78
C GLU A 447 -8.19 29.80 14.19
N ALA A 448 -9.49 30.05 14.02
CA ALA A 448 -10.13 31.31 14.43
C ALA A 448 -9.99 31.56 15.95
N LEU A 449 -10.24 30.53 16.76
CA LEU A 449 -10.08 30.58 18.22
C LEU A 449 -8.65 30.90 18.62
N ALA A 450 -7.66 30.25 17.99
CA ALA A 450 -6.25 30.51 18.24
C ALA A 450 -5.86 31.96 17.92
N ARG A 451 -6.39 32.53 16.83
CA ARG A 451 -6.18 33.94 16.44
C ARG A 451 -6.92 34.93 17.34
N ALA A 452 -8.01 34.51 17.97
CA ALA A 452 -8.81 35.31 18.90
C ALA A 452 -8.30 35.27 20.36
N ASP A 453 -7.08 34.76 20.58
CA ASP A 453 -6.47 34.56 21.92
C ASP A 453 -7.27 33.60 22.83
N ARG A 454 -8.11 32.75 22.23
CA ARG A 454 -8.86 31.67 22.91
C ARG A 454 -8.16 30.32 22.69
N GLY A 455 -6.86 30.30 22.98
CA GLY A 455 -5.98 29.16 22.70
C GLY A 455 -6.35 27.88 23.46
N ASP A 456 -6.84 28.02 24.70
CA ASP A 456 -7.24 26.87 25.52
C ASP A 456 -8.46 26.15 24.92
N GLU A 457 -9.45 26.88 24.42
CA GLU A 457 -10.61 26.28 23.74
C GLU A 457 -10.22 25.65 22.41
N ALA A 458 -9.31 26.29 21.66
CA ALA A 458 -8.76 25.71 20.44
C ALA A 458 -8.02 24.40 20.74
N ARG A 459 -7.23 24.37 21.82
CA ARG A 459 -6.49 23.20 22.28
C ARG A 459 -7.44 22.04 22.60
N ASP A 460 -8.45 22.25 23.44
CA ASP A 460 -9.39 21.19 23.85
C ASP A 460 -10.08 20.55 22.63
N LEU A 461 -10.51 21.39 21.68
CA LEU A 461 -11.13 20.93 20.43
C LEU A 461 -10.16 20.17 19.53
N LEU A 462 -8.92 20.65 19.41
CA LEU A 462 -7.89 20.02 18.58
C LEU A 462 -7.38 18.70 19.19
N GLU A 463 -7.29 18.59 20.51
CA GLU A 463 -6.95 17.33 21.19
C GLU A 463 -8.02 16.26 20.92
N ALA A 464 -9.30 16.61 21.11
CA ALA A 464 -10.42 15.70 20.82
C ALA A 464 -10.49 15.32 19.34
N LEU A 465 -10.22 16.27 18.44
CA LEU A 465 -10.21 16.02 17.00
C LEU A 465 -9.04 15.13 16.57
N ALA A 466 -7.84 15.40 17.10
CA ALA A 466 -6.65 14.60 16.83
C ALA A 466 -6.82 13.17 17.34
N GLU A 467 -7.34 12.96 18.56
CA GLU A 467 -7.61 11.63 19.12
C GLU A 467 -8.55 10.82 18.21
N ARG A 468 -9.62 11.44 17.72
CA ARG A 468 -10.57 10.78 16.81
C ARG A 468 -9.93 10.46 15.45
N LEU A 469 -9.11 11.36 14.92
CA LEU A 469 -8.40 11.16 13.66
C LEU A 469 -7.27 10.13 13.77
N GLU A 470 -6.69 9.89 14.97
CA GLU A 470 -5.71 8.82 15.17
C GLU A 470 -6.29 7.43 14.87
N GLY A 471 -7.55 7.19 15.21
CA GLY A 471 -8.27 5.95 14.87
C GLY A 471 -8.39 5.72 13.35
N GLU A 472 -8.35 6.79 12.56
CA GLU A 472 -8.46 6.80 11.10
C GLU A 472 -7.16 7.25 10.40
N ALA A 473 -6.01 7.21 11.08
CA ALA A 473 -4.76 7.78 10.57
C ALA A 473 -4.30 7.21 9.21
N ARG A 474 -4.70 5.98 8.87
CA ARG A 474 -4.40 5.35 7.58
C ARG A 474 -5.24 5.89 6.43
N THR A 475 -6.47 6.29 6.69
CA THR A 475 -7.43 6.76 5.69
C THR A 475 -7.46 8.29 5.59
N ARG A 476 -7.11 8.99 6.68
CA ARG A 476 -7.13 10.46 6.79
C ARG A 476 -5.82 11.08 7.34
N PRO A 477 -4.64 10.71 6.78
CA PRO A 477 -3.36 11.19 7.29
C PRO A 477 -3.17 12.71 7.09
N ALA A 478 -3.81 13.31 6.08
CA ALA A 478 -3.66 14.74 5.80
C ALA A 478 -4.40 15.60 6.82
N GLU A 479 -5.62 15.20 7.18
CA GLU A 479 -6.46 15.85 8.17
C GLU A 479 -5.87 15.70 9.58
N LEU A 480 -5.34 14.52 9.92
CA LEU A 480 -4.62 14.33 11.18
C LEU A 480 -3.39 15.23 11.26
N ALA A 481 -2.63 15.36 10.16
CA ALA A 481 -1.47 16.23 10.14
C ALA A 481 -1.86 17.72 10.29
N GLU A 482 -2.98 18.14 9.73
CA GLU A 482 -3.51 19.50 9.90
C GLU A 482 -3.91 19.79 11.35
N ALA A 483 -4.69 18.89 11.96
CA ALA A 483 -5.09 19.01 13.36
C ALA A 483 -3.87 19.06 14.30
N LEU A 484 -2.89 18.18 14.11
CA LEU A 484 -1.65 18.18 14.89
C LEU A 484 -0.82 19.46 14.66
N ALA A 485 -0.77 19.97 13.42
CA ALA A 485 -0.06 21.21 13.13
C ALA A 485 -0.68 22.40 13.89
N GLN A 486 -2.00 22.53 13.88
CA GLN A 486 -2.67 23.58 14.67
C GLN A 486 -2.49 23.36 16.18
N LEU A 487 -2.62 22.11 16.65
CA LEU A 487 -2.47 21.76 18.06
C LEU A 487 -1.09 22.17 18.59
N SER A 488 -0.04 21.93 17.79
CA SER A 488 1.34 22.28 18.16
C SER A 488 1.56 23.76 18.48
N LEU A 489 0.69 24.65 17.99
CA LEU A 489 0.79 26.09 18.17
C LEU A 489 0.04 26.61 19.40
N VAL A 490 -0.88 25.81 19.96
CA VAL A 490 -1.75 26.18 21.09
C VAL A 490 -1.45 25.39 22.37
N VAL A 491 -0.64 24.33 22.30
CA VAL A 491 -0.12 23.62 23.48
C VAL A 491 1.04 24.38 24.15
N PRO A 492 1.42 24.02 25.40
CA PRO A 492 2.58 24.55 26.08
C PRO A 492 3.86 24.40 25.25
N ALA A 493 4.77 25.38 25.38
CA ALA A 493 5.94 25.51 24.53
C ALA A 493 6.89 24.30 24.56
N ASN A 494 6.89 23.53 25.65
CA ASN A 494 7.67 22.29 25.80
C ASN A 494 7.08 21.09 25.03
N GLU A 495 5.78 21.09 24.74
CA GLU A 495 5.08 19.99 24.07
C GLU A 495 4.94 20.21 22.56
N GLY A 496 4.77 21.48 22.15
CA GLY A 496 4.54 21.88 20.75
C GLY A 496 5.52 21.28 19.73
N PRO A 497 6.85 21.33 19.95
CA PRO A 497 7.82 20.82 18.98
C PRO A 497 7.63 19.34 18.63
N ALA A 498 7.34 18.48 19.61
CA ALA A 498 7.14 17.06 19.37
C ALA A 498 5.87 16.79 18.53
N ILE A 499 4.80 17.54 18.77
CA ILE A 499 3.55 17.44 18.02
C ILE A 499 3.74 17.94 16.58
N ALA A 500 4.44 19.07 16.40
CA ALA A 500 4.72 19.63 15.08
C ALA A 500 5.63 18.71 14.23
N GLU A 501 6.61 18.03 14.84
CA GLU A 501 7.43 17.01 14.17
C GLU A 501 6.59 15.83 13.67
N ARG A 502 5.62 15.40 14.48
CA ARG A 502 4.69 14.34 14.08
C ARG A 502 3.82 14.78 12.89
N ALA A 503 3.32 16.01 12.89
CA ALA A 503 2.59 16.57 11.76
C ALA A 503 3.45 16.63 10.49
N LEU A 504 4.71 17.05 10.61
CA LEU A 504 5.69 17.08 9.52
C LEU A 504 5.94 15.68 8.94
N ALA A 505 6.12 14.68 9.81
CA ALA A 505 6.35 13.30 9.40
C ALA A 505 5.16 12.74 8.60
N LEU A 506 3.92 13.00 9.04
CA LEU A 506 2.71 12.63 8.30
C LEU A 506 2.65 13.30 6.93
N ARG A 507 2.90 14.62 6.84
CA ARG A 507 2.88 15.37 5.58
C ARG A 507 3.94 14.89 4.58
N ARG A 508 5.14 14.53 5.05
CA ARG A 508 6.21 13.94 4.22
C ARG A 508 5.84 12.55 3.67
N GLY A 509 4.97 11.82 4.37
CA GLY A 509 4.49 10.49 3.96
C GLY A 509 3.27 10.49 3.02
N LEU A 510 2.67 11.65 2.71
CA LEU A 510 1.47 11.71 1.87
C LEU A 510 1.74 11.39 0.40
N VAL A 511 0.78 10.71 -0.24
CA VAL A 511 0.78 10.43 -1.69
C VAL A 511 -0.55 10.92 -2.29
N PRO A 512 -0.55 11.93 -3.18
CA PRO A 512 0.63 12.65 -3.69
C PRO A 512 1.30 13.54 -2.63
N PRO A 513 2.60 13.85 -2.80
CA PRO A 513 3.33 14.73 -1.88
C PRO A 513 2.70 16.12 -1.82
N ARG A 514 2.74 16.73 -0.63
CA ARG A 514 2.17 18.05 -0.33
C ARG A 514 3.27 19.03 0.14
N PRO A 515 4.08 19.55 -0.79
CA PRO A 515 5.30 20.30 -0.46
C PRO A 515 5.01 21.61 0.30
N VAL A 516 3.92 22.32 -0.04
CA VAL A 516 3.55 23.57 0.62
C VAL A 516 3.21 23.32 2.11
N GLU A 517 2.49 22.25 2.41
CA GLU A 517 2.13 21.87 3.77
C GLU A 517 3.35 21.37 4.56
N VAL A 518 4.28 20.65 3.92
CA VAL A 518 5.58 20.30 4.52
C VAL A 518 6.33 21.57 4.94
N ALA A 519 6.39 22.56 4.05
CA ALA A 519 7.03 23.85 4.36
C ALA A 519 6.31 24.61 5.49
N ALA A 520 4.97 24.56 5.54
CA ALA A 520 4.20 25.17 6.63
C ALA A 520 4.50 24.52 8.00
N SER A 521 4.69 23.19 8.05
CA SER A 521 5.13 22.51 9.28
C SER A 521 6.55 22.92 9.70
N LEU A 522 7.46 23.06 8.74
CA LEU A 522 8.82 23.54 9.02
C LEU A 522 8.81 24.98 9.52
N ASP A 523 7.99 25.85 8.94
CA ASP A 523 7.83 27.24 9.40
C ASP A 523 7.28 27.31 10.84
N ALA A 524 6.27 26.49 11.15
CA ALA A 524 5.73 26.35 12.51
C ALA A 524 6.79 25.87 13.52
N LEU A 525 7.58 24.85 13.17
CA LEU A 525 8.70 24.39 14.00
C LEU A 525 9.76 25.49 14.19
N GLY A 526 10.03 26.28 13.16
CA GLY A 526 10.93 27.43 13.26
C GLY A 526 10.40 28.48 14.25
N ASN A 527 9.10 28.81 14.16
CA ASN A 527 8.44 29.72 15.09
C ASN A 527 8.46 29.21 16.54
N LEU A 528 8.22 27.91 16.76
CA LEU A 528 8.26 27.28 18.08
C LEU A 528 9.68 27.30 18.67
N ALA A 529 10.70 26.95 17.88
CA ALA A 529 12.09 27.02 18.29
C ALA A 529 12.51 28.47 18.65
N PHE A 530 12.09 29.44 17.85
CA PHE A 530 12.35 30.86 18.11
C PHE A 530 11.72 31.33 19.43
N ARG A 531 10.47 30.93 19.72
CA ARG A 531 9.79 31.21 20.99
C ARG A 531 10.49 30.56 22.18
N ALA A 532 11.05 29.36 21.99
CA ALA A 532 11.85 28.66 23.00
C ALA A 532 13.26 29.26 23.17
N GLY A 533 13.64 30.26 22.37
CA GLY A 533 14.96 30.91 22.41
C GLY A 533 16.03 30.21 21.57
N ASP A 534 15.73 29.07 20.96
CA ASP A 534 16.64 28.34 20.07
C ASP A 534 16.64 28.94 18.66
N ARG A 535 17.41 30.01 18.51
CA ARG A 535 17.57 30.70 17.21
C ARG A 535 18.27 29.85 16.16
N THR A 536 19.10 28.89 16.56
CA THR A 536 19.82 28.01 15.63
C THR A 536 18.85 27.05 14.99
N ALA A 537 18.06 26.33 15.79
CA ALA A 537 17.02 25.45 15.26
C ALA A 537 15.98 26.24 14.45
N ALA A 538 15.58 27.44 14.91
CA ALA A 538 14.66 28.29 14.15
C ALA A 538 15.17 28.61 12.74
N ARG A 539 16.44 29.05 12.66
CA ARG A 539 17.11 29.33 11.39
C ARG A 539 17.19 28.10 10.49
N GLU A 540 17.53 26.95 11.03
CA GLU A 540 17.60 25.70 10.27
C GLU A 540 16.25 25.35 9.64
N ARG A 541 15.15 25.39 10.42
CA ARG A 541 13.81 25.05 9.91
C ARG A 541 13.31 26.03 8.86
N TRP A 542 13.47 27.33 9.06
CA TRP A 542 13.08 28.31 8.04
C TRP A 542 13.96 28.23 6.78
N SER A 543 15.25 27.90 6.92
CA SER A 543 16.15 27.68 5.78
C SER A 543 15.75 26.46 4.95
N GLU A 544 15.15 25.44 5.57
CA GLU A 544 14.58 24.28 4.87
C GLU A 544 13.23 24.62 4.20
N ALA A 545 12.38 25.41 4.87
CA ALA A 545 11.05 25.78 4.38
C ALA A 545 11.08 26.73 3.17
N LEU A 546 11.94 27.75 3.22
CA LEU A 546 11.98 28.84 2.24
C LEU A 546 12.17 28.38 0.78
N PRO A 547 13.13 27.50 0.42
CA PRO A 547 13.31 27.07 -0.96
C PRO A 547 12.11 26.28 -1.49
N ILE A 548 11.38 25.56 -0.62
CA ILE A 548 10.15 24.86 -0.99
C ILE A 548 9.06 25.87 -1.35
N LEU A 549 8.82 26.86 -0.49
CA LEU A 549 7.80 27.89 -0.72
C LEU A 549 8.10 28.73 -1.98
N ARG A 550 9.35 29.13 -2.18
CA ARG A 550 9.78 29.83 -3.40
C ARG A 550 9.48 29.05 -4.68
N ARG A 551 9.73 27.74 -4.66
CA ARG A 551 9.50 26.87 -5.82
C ARG A 551 8.02 26.67 -6.12
N GLU A 552 7.21 26.43 -5.08
CA GLU A 552 5.80 26.05 -5.24
C GLU A 552 4.87 27.26 -5.39
N LEU A 553 5.13 28.36 -4.68
CA LEU A 553 4.25 29.53 -4.60
C LEU A 553 4.86 30.80 -5.23
N GLY A 554 6.18 30.85 -5.37
CA GLY A 554 6.91 32.03 -5.86
C GLY A 554 7.39 32.95 -4.74
N ASP A 555 8.23 33.92 -5.11
CA ASP A 555 8.86 34.87 -4.16
C ASP A 555 7.89 35.88 -3.55
N ASP A 556 6.83 36.24 -4.29
CA ASP A 556 5.84 37.24 -3.87
C ASP A 556 4.68 36.64 -3.06
N ASP A 557 4.64 35.33 -2.83
CA ASP A 557 3.61 34.71 -1.99
C ASP A 557 3.78 35.08 -0.50
N LEU A 558 2.67 35.35 0.19
CA LEU A 558 2.68 35.82 1.58
C LEU A 558 3.32 34.82 2.55
N ARG A 559 3.23 33.51 2.29
CA ARG A 559 3.89 32.48 3.11
C ARG A 559 5.40 32.53 2.89
N THR A 560 5.85 32.66 1.64
CA THR A 560 7.27 32.84 1.30
C THR A 560 7.84 34.08 1.98
N LEU A 561 7.13 35.21 1.89
CA LEU A 561 7.53 36.48 2.50
C LEU A 561 7.55 36.41 4.03
N SER A 562 6.60 35.71 4.66
CA SER A 562 6.58 35.51 6.11
C SER A 562 7.79 34.69 6.59
N THR A 563 8.09 33.56 5.93
CA THR A 563 9.27 32.75 6.25
C THR A 563 10.57 33.52 6.01
N LEU A 564 10.64 34.34 4.94
CA LEU A 564 11.79 35.20 4.68
C LEU A 564 11.99 36.27 5.76
N ASN A 565 10.91 36.92 6.21
CA ASN A 565 10.95 37.87 7.33
C ASN A 565 11.48 37.20 8.61
N ASN A 566 11.00 36.00 8.91
CA ASN A 566 11.42 35.26 10.11
C ASN A 566 12.89 34.87 10.04
N LEU A 567 13.34 34.38 8.87
CA LEU A 567 14.75 34.05 8.63
C LEU A 567 15.66 35.29 8.71
N ALA A 568 15.21 36.43 8.17
CA ALA A 568 15.93 37.69 8.29
C ALA A 568 16.07 38.11 9.76
N ALA A 569 15.02 37.98 10.57
CA ALA A 569 15.06 38.34 11.99
C ALA A 569 16.06 37.53 12.84
N VAL A 570 16.49 36.34 12.38
CA VAL A 570 17.53 35.50 13.03
C VAL A 570 18.86 35.47 12.29
N THR A 571 19.00 36.25 11.22
CA THR A 571 20.28 36.40 10.52
C THR A 571 21.27 37.16 11.40
N ALA A 572 22.52 36.72 11.47
CA ALA A 572 23.45 37.22 12.48
C ALA A 572 23.92 38.66 12.21
N ASP A 573 24.14 39.02 10.94
CA ASP A 573 24.62 40.34 10.55
C ASP A 573 23.44 41.26 10.18
N PRO A 574 23.23 42.37 10.91
CA PRO A 574 22.19 43.36 10.60
C PRO A 574 22.29 43.94 9.17
N ALA A 575 23.49 43.99 8.59
CA ALA A 575 23.70 44.45 7.22
C ALA A 575 23.06 43.50 6.19
N ASP A 576 23.03 42.20 6.48
CA ASP A 576 22.38 41.19 5.65
C ASP A 576 20.86 41.13 5.90
N GLN A 577 20.40 41.49 7.12
CA GLN A 577 18.97 41.55 7.44
C GLN A 577 18.24 42.62 6.64
N LEU A 578 18.87 43.80 6.53
CA LEU A 578 18.25 45.00 5.99
C LEU A 578 17.65 44.83 4.58
N PRO A 579 18.40 44.40 3.55
CA PRO A 579 17.87 44.29 2.19
C PRO A 579 16.72 43.27 2.09
N LEU A 580 16.77 42.20 2.90
CA LEU A 580 15.71 41.18 2.94
C LEU A 580 14.42 41.76 3.54
N LEU A 581 14.52 42.49 4.66
CA LEU A 581 13.38 43.10 5.33
C LEU A 581 12.77 44.24 4.50
N GLU A 582 13.60 45.06 3.83
CA GLU A 582 13.14 46.10 2.90
C GLU A 582 12.37 45.48 1.72
N GLN A 583 12.90 44.40 1.13
CA GLN A 583 12.20 43.64 0.09
C GLN A 583 10.84 43.13 0.57
N VAL A 584 10.79 42.52 1.77
CA VAL A 584 9.55 41.96 2.30
C VAL A 584 8.52 43.04 2.61
N VAL A 585 8.92 44.17 3.25
CA VAL A 585 8.00 45.29 3.50
C VAL A 585 7.45 45.83 2.19
N ALA A 586 8.29 46.03 1.18
CA ALA A 586 7.86 46.54 -0.12
C ALA A 586 6.87 45.59 -0.81
N ALA A 587 7.16 44.30 -0.84
CA ALA A 587 6.30 43.28 -1.43
C ALA A 587 4.95 43.18 -0.69
N GLN A 588 4.97 43.07 0.64
CA GLN A 588 3.75 42.99 1.45
C GLN A 588 2.92 44.27 1.34
N THR A 589 3.54 45.46 1.35
CA THR A 589 2.83 46.74 1.18
C THR A 589 2.14 46.81 -0.17
N ARG A 590 2.78 46.32 -1.24
CA ARG A 590 2.20 46.25 -2.58
C ARG A 590 1.03 45.27 -2.68
N ILE A 591 1.11 44.13 -2.00
CA ILE A 591 0.13 43.04 -2.10
C ILE A 591 -1.08 43.26 -1.18
N LEU A 592 -0.82 43.61 0.08
CA LEU A 592 -1.84 43.71 1.13
C LEU A 592 -2.30 45.15 1.40
N GLY A 593 -1.54 46.13 0.91
CA GLY A 593 -1.68 47.52 1.29
C GLY A 593 -0.86 47.88 2.54
N PRO A 594 -0.66 49.18 2.81
CA PRO A 594 0.23 49.67 3.86
C PRO A 594 -0.29 49.42 5.29
N GLU A 595 -1.60 49.21 5.48
CA GLU A 595 -2.21 49.07 6.80
C GLU A 595 -2.25 47.62 7.32
N ALA A 596 -1.70 46.66 6.57
CA ALA A 596 -1.84 45.24 6.90
C ALA A 596 -0.93 44.77 8.05
N GLY A 597 -1.43 43.83 8.87
CA GLY A 597 -0.69 43.26 10.00
C GLY A 597 0.71 42.70 9.67
N PRO A 598 0.88 41.91 8.59
CA PRO A 598 2.21 41.43 8.18
C PRO A 598 3.21 42.56 7.92
N VAL A 599 2.76 43.68 7.32
CA VAL A 599 3.60 44.87 7.09
C VAL A 599 4.07 45.45 8.41
N ALA A 600 3.20 45.53 9.42
CA ALA A 600 3.57 46.00 10.74
C ALA A 600 4.64 45.11 11.40
N ASN A 601 4.56 43.79 11.23
CA ASN A 601 5.54 42.85 11.76
C ASN A 601 6.92 43.04 11.11
N THR A 602 6.98 43.10 9.78
CA THR A 602 8.24 43.27 9.06
C THR A 602 8.84 44.65 9.28
N ARG A 603 8.03 45.71 9.38
CA ARG A 603 8.52 47.05 9.78
C ARG A 603 9.12 47.08 11.19
N ASN A 604 8.55 46.34 12.15
CA ASN A 604 9.16 46.23 13.47
C ASN A 604 10.57 45.60 13.38
N ASN A 605 10.70 44.50 12.64
CA ASN A 605 11.98 43.82 12.48
C ASN A 605 12.98 44.70 11.72
N LEU A 606 12.52 45.44 10.70
CA LEU A 606 13.32 46.40 9.95
C LEU A 606 13.84 47.52 10.86
N GLY A 607 12.96 48.07 11.71
CA GLY A 607 13.35 49.09 12.68
C GLY A 607 14.37 48.59 13.70
N VAL A 608 14.24 47.34 14.18
CA VAL A 608 15.26 46.71 15.03
C VAL A 608 16.59 46.56 14.27
N ALA A 609 16.58 46.06 13.03
CA ALA A 609 17.80 45.91 12.22
C ALA A 609 18.51 47.26 11.96
N LEU A 610 17.74 48.30 11.64
CA LEU A 610 18.26 49.67 11.48
C LEU A 610 18.92 50.20 12.76
N ALA A 611 18.32 49.90 13.92
CA ALA A 611 18.90 50.28 15.21
C ALA A 611 20.23 49.56 15.50
N LEU A 612 20.34 48.28 15.11
CA LEU A 612 21.58 47.49 15.16
C LEU A 612 22.64 47.96 14.13
N LEU A 613 22.33 48.97 13.32
CA LEU A 613 23.29 49.66 12.44
C LEU A 613 23.52 51.11 12.90
N GLY A 614 23.00 51.51 14.05
CA GLY A 614 23.07 52.87 14.58
C GLY A 614 22.20 53.89 13.82
N ARG A 615 21.31 53.45 12.92
CA ARG A 615 20.43 54.32 12.12
C ARG A 615 19.15 54.66 12.90
N TYR A 616 19.29 55.30 14.06
CA TYR A 616 18.20 55.45 15.04
C TYR A 616 17.00 56.27 14.53
N VAL A 617 17.21 57.31 13.72
CA VAL A 617 16.12 58.13 13.17
C VAL A 617 15.24 57.30 12.24
N GLU A 618 15.85 56.48 11.40
CA GLU A 618 15.13 55.60 10.46
C GLU A 618 14.48 54.44 11.21
N ALA A 619 15.17 53.88 12.20
CA ALA A 619 14.61 52.86 13.09
C ALA A 619 13.37 53.36 13.83
N GLU A 620 13.41 54.58 14.39
CA GLU A 620 12.27 55.19 15.08
C GLU A 620 11.09 55.35 14.13
N ARG A 621 11.31 55.80 12.90
CA ARG A 621 10.25 55.93 11.88
C ARG A 621 9.55 54.61 11.61
N GLU A 622 10.32 53.54 11.34
CA GLU A 622 9.73 52.22 11.05
C GLU A 622 9.02 51.61 12.26
N LEU A 623 9.58 51.77 13.47
CA LEU A 623 8.95 51.27 14.70
C LEU A 623 7.68 52.04 15.07
N ARG A 624 7.66 53.37 14.90
CA ARG A 624 6.44 54.17 15.12
C ARG A 624 5.34 53.81 14.15
N GLU A 625 5.68 53.57 12.89
CA GLU A 625 4.70 53.14 11.91
C GLU A 625 4.18 51.73 12.24
N SER A 626 5.06 50.79 12.58
CA SER A 626 4.65 49.47 13.07
C SER A 626 3.71 49.56 14.29
N HIS A 627 4.03 50.43 15.26
CA HIS A 627 3.20 50.64 16.44
C HIS A 627 1.84 51.23 16.07
N ARG A 628 1.79 52.26 15.21
CA ARG A 628 0.55 52.87 14.71
C ARG A 628 -0.37 51.82 14.08
N LEU A 629 0.19 50.97 13.20
CA LEU A 629 -0.54 49.90 12.53
C LEU A 629 -1.09 48.88 13.53
N ARG A 630 -0.27 48.45 14.50
CA ARG A 630 -0.71 47.50 15.53
C ARG A 630 -1.79 48.07 16.44
N VAL A 631 -1.69 49.34 16.83
CA VAL A 631 -2.74 50.02 17.62
C VAL A 631 -4.04 50.11 16.83
N ALA A 632 -3.98 50.41 15.53
CA ALA A 632 -5.17 50.49 14.68
C ALA A 632 -5.89 49.13 14.55
N VAL A 633 -5.15 48.02 14.47
CA VAL A 633 -5.71 46.68 14.24
C VAL A 633 -6.05 45.95 15.55
N LEU A 634 -5.16 45.98 16.54
CA LEU A 634 -5.24 45.16 17.76
C LEU A 634 -5.71 45.96 18.98
N GLY A 635 -5.76 47.28 18.87
CA GLY A 635 -5.99 48.17 19.99
C GLY A 635 -4.70 48.52 20.74
N VAL A 636 -4.82 49.55 21.58
CA VAL A 636 -3.68 50.18 22.23
C VAL A 636 -3.11 49.38 23.41
N ASP A 637 -3.96 48.57 24.05
CA ASP A 637 -3.59 47.75 25.22
C ASP A 637 -3.24 46.31 24.85
N HIS A 638 -3.19 45.97 23.55
CA HIS A 638 -2.78 44.63 23.12
C HIS A 638 -1.28 44.41 23.33
N ARG A 639 -0.89 43.19 23.75
CA ARG A 639 0.52 42.81 24.06
C ARG A 639 1.53 43.21 22.97
N GLU A 640 1.17 43.01 21.70
CA GLU A 640 2.03 43.31 20.55
C GLU A 640 2.14 44.83 20.28
N SER A 641 1.12 45.61 20.63
CA SER A 641 1.15 47.08 20.57
C SER A 641 2.08 47.64 21.65
N VAL A 642 1.99 47.11 22.87
CA VAL A 642 2.87 47.52 23.98
C VAL A 642 4.33 47.11 23.74
N ARG A 643 4.60 45.93 23.15
CA ARG A 643 5.96 45.50 22.78
C ARG A 643 6.60 46.42 21.73
N THR A 644 5.84 46.88 20.74
CA THR A 644 6.34 47.81 19.72
C THR A 644 6.58 49.20 20.31
N LEU A 645 5.70 49.68 21.20
CA LEU A 645 5.93 50.94 21.91
C LEU A 645 7.21 50.91 22.76
N ARG A 646 7.48 49.79 23.43
CA ARG A 646 8.75 49.58 24.14
C ARG A 646 9.95 49.66 23.20
N ASN A 647 9.86 49.08 21.99
CA ASN A 647 10.94 49.19 21.02
C ASN A 647 11.15 50.65 20.58
N VAL A 648 10.08 51.42 20.35
CA VAL A 648 10.17 52.87 20.08
C VAL A 648 10.87 53.58 21.24
N ALA A 649 10.43 53.34 22.49
CA ALA A 649 11.03 53.93 23.69
C ALA A 649 12.54 53.65 23.75
N ARG A 650 12.95 52.40 23.49
CA ARG A 650 14.36 52.00 23.49
C ARG A 650 15.17 52.67 22.38
N ILE A 651 14.62 52.88 21.19
CA ILE A 651 15.35 53.56 20.11
C ILE A 651 15.46 55.06 20.34
N VAL A 652 14.42 55.70 20.88
CA VAL A 652 14.47 57.10 21.33
C VAL A 652 15.54 57.29 22.41
N GLU A 653 15.65 56.31 23.31
CA GLU A 653 16.67 56.25 24.35
C GLU A 653 18.08 56.16 23.75
N LEU A 654 18.34 55.17 22.88
CA LEU A 654 19.62 55.00 22.18
C LEU A 654 19.98 56.19 21.26
N GLY A 655 18.97 56.88 20.74
CA GLY A 655 19.12 58.12 19.96
C GLY A 655 19.48 59.36 20.78
N GLY A 656 19.70 59.22 22.09
CA GLY A 656 20.15 60.30 22.97
C GLY A 656 19.02 61.19 23.50
N GLN A 657 17.78 60.70 23.54
CA GLN A 657 16.62 61.43 24.06
C GLN A 657 16.02 60.75 25.30
N PRO A 658 16.76 60.61 26.41
CA PRO A 658 16.34 59.82 27.56
C PRO A 658 15.07 60.35 28.27
N ALA A 659 14.83 61.67 28.23
CA ALA A 659 13.61 62.26 28.79
C ALA A 659 12.34 61.87 28.00
N ALA A 660 12.42 61.85 26.66
CA ALA A 660 11.32 61.41 25.82
C ALA A 660 11.11 59.88 25.94
N ALA A 661 12.20 59.11 26.00
CA ALA A 661 12.13 57.68 26.23
C ALA A 661 11.48 57.32 27.57
N LEU A 662 11.77 58.09 28.64
CA LEU A 662 11.18 57.86 29.95
C LEU A 662 9.65 57.97 29.92
N LEU A 663 9.10 58.98 29.21
CA LEU A 663 7.65 59.12 29.05
C LEU A 663 7.04 57.92 28.33
N LEU A 664 7.71 57.40 27.29
CA LEU A 664 7.24 56.23 26.56
C LEU A 664 7.33 54.95 27.42
N PHE A 665 8.36 54.81 28.25
CA PHE A 665 8.45 53.68 29.19
C PHE A 665 7.39 53.76 30.29
N ASP A 666 7.08 54.95 30.80
CA ASP A 666 5.98 55.16 31.74
C ASP A 666 4.64 54.75 31.10
N GLU A 667 4.40 55.12 29.84
CA GLU A 667 3.23 54.70 29.09
C GLU A 667 3.17 53.17 28.94
N VAL A 668 4.27 52.54 28.53
CA VAL A 668 4.38 51.07 28.42
C VAL A 668 3.97 50.39 29.73
N LEU A 669 4.56 50.81 30.87
CA LEU A 669 4.26 50.21 32.17
C LEU A 669 2.81 50.44 32.61
N SER A 670 2.21 51.60 32.28
CA SER A 670 0.82 51.89 32.61
C SER A 670 -0.18 51.00 31.87
N ARG A 671 0.20 50.50 30.68
CA ARG A 671 -0.65 49.64 29.83
C ARG A 671 -0.48 48.14 30.09
N LEU A 672 0.65 47.70 30.66
CA LEU A 672 0.91 46.28 30.94
C LEU A 672 -0.24 45.56 31.68
N PRO A 673 -0.91 46.14 32.70
CA PRO A 673 -2.02 45.47 33.38
C PRO A 673 -3.19 45.10 32.45
N ALA A 674 -3.44 45.91 31.41
CA ALA A 674 -4.52 45.70 30.46
C ALA A 674 -4.17 44.70 29.34
N THR A 675 -2.89 44.31 29.21
CA THR A 675 -2.43 43.38 28.15
C THR A 675 -2.74 41.91 28.44
N GLY A 676 -3.13 41.57 29.66
CA GLY A 676 -3.25 40.18 30.12
C GLY A 676 -1.91 39.46 30.34
N LEU A 677 -0.77 40.13 30.14
CA LEU A 677 0.54 39.57 30.50
C LEU A 677 0.63 39.37 32.02
N PRO A 678 1.09 38.20 32.48
CA PRO A 678 1.24 37.95 33.91
C PRO A 678 2.31 38.89 34.49
N SER A 679 2.15 39.25 35.76
CA SER A 679 2.96 40.31 36.40
C SER A 679 4.46 40.00 36.47
N ASP A 680 4.83 38.72 36.43
CA ASP A 680 6.20 38.21 36.37
C ASP A 680 6.87 38.46 35.01
N ALA A 681 6.11 38.76 33.95
CA ALA A 681 6.63 39.15 32.63
C ALA A 681 6.93 40.65 32.49
N TRP A 682 6.55 41.47 33.48
CA TRP A 682 6.70 42.93 33.46
C TRP A 682 8.12 43.47 33.79
N PRO A 683 8.93 42.83 34.63
CA PRO A 683 10.23 43.37 35.07
C PRO A 683 11.19 43.77 33.94
N PRO A 684 11.32 43.06 32.80
CA PRO A 684 12.15 43.51 31.67
C PRO A 684 11.79 44.90 31.13
N PHE A 685 10.50 45.26 31.13
CA PHE A 685 10.05 46.59 30.70
C PHE A 685 10.46 47.67 31.71
N ALA A 686 10.37 47.35 33.01
CA ALA A 686 10.77 48.26 34.07
C ALA A 686 12.30 48.45 34.17
N ALA A 687 13.10 47.43 33.81
CA ALA A 687 14.56 47.55 33.73
C ALA A 687 15.00 48.66 32.77
N GLN A 688 14.38 48.74 31.59
CA GLN A 688 14.71 49.75 30.58
C GLN A 688 14.32 51.16 31.03
N ARG A 689 13.22 51.30 31.76
CA ARG A 689 12.82 52.55 32.40
C ARG A 689 13.86 53.03 33.42
N ALA A 690 14.42 52.13 34.23
CA ALA A 690 15.46 52.48 35.20
C ALA A 690 16.70 53.08 34.52
N VAL A 691 17.10 52.57 33.35
CA VAL A 691 18.19 53.15 32.53
C VAL A 691 17.85 54.58 32.08
N ALA A 692 16.64 54.82 31.61
CA ALA A 692 16.20 56.18 31.23
C ALA A 692 16.15 57.14 32.44
N LEU A 693 15.72 56.66 33.62
CA LEU A 693 15.77 57.44 34.87
C LEU A 693 17.19 57.82 35.26
N TRP A 694 18.13 56.89 35.13
CA TRP A 694 19.54 57.15 35.43
C TRP A 694 20.11 58.26 34.55
N ARG A 695 19.86 58.19 33.24
CA ARG A 695 20.34 59.18 32.25
C ARG A 695 19.66 60.54 32.35
N THR A 696 18.46 60.62 32.92
CA THR A 696 17.80 61.89 33.25
C THR A 696 18.23 62.47 34.60
N GLY A 697 19.21 61.86 35.29
CA GLY A 697 19.75 62.33 36.56
C GLY A 697 18.95 61.89 37.79
N ARG A 698 17.87 61.12 37.63
CA ARG A 698 17.03 60.58 38.73
C ARG A 698 17.66 59.30 39.34
N ARG A 699 18.96 59.35 39.66
CA ARG A 699 19.80 58.18 40.01
C ARG A 699 19.27 57.34 41.17
N GLY A 700 18.84 57.97 42.27
CA GLY A 700 18.32 57.23 43.43
C GLY A 700 17.05 56.42 43.13
N GLN A 701 16.18 56.94 42.27
CA GLN A 701 14.98 56.23 41.83
C GLN A 701 15.34 55.10 40.85
N ALA A 702 16.28 55.35 39.93
CA ALA A 702 16.77 54.33 39.01
C ALA A 702 17.36 53.11 39.75
N GLU A 703 18.17 53.33 40.78
CA GLU A 703 18.74 52.25 41.60
C GLU A 703 17.67 51.49 42.39
N GLN A 704 16.68 52.21 42.96
CA GLN A 704 15.57 51.58 43.67
C GLN A 704 14.74 50.70 42.73
N ASP A 705 14.40 51.22 41.56
CA ASP A 705 13.61 50.50 40.55
C ASP A 705 14.36 49.28 40.03
N LEU A 706 15.65 49.42 39.71
CA LEU A 706 16.44 48.30 39.20
C LEU A 706 16.63 47.20 40.23
N ARG A 707 16.80 47.56 41.52
CA ARG A 707 16.89 46.59 42.62
C ARG A 707 15.61 45.78 42.78
N ARG A 708 14.45 46.44 42.67
CA ARG A 708 13.14 45.77 42.69
C ARG A 708 12.99 44.84 41.49
N VAL A 709 13.32 45.33 40.29
CA VAL A 709 13.29 44.55 39.05
C VAL A 709 14.15 43.29 39.14
N LEU A 710 15.37 43.38 39.67
CA LEU A 710 16.25 42.21 39.83
C LEU A 710 15.70 41.19 40.83
N ALA A 711 15.05 41.64 41.90
CA ALA A 711 14.37 40.74 42.84
C ALA A 711 13.19 40.01 42.18
N ASP A 712 12.38 40.74 41.42
CA ASP A 712 11.24 40.19 40.67
C ASP A 712 11.74 39.21 39.58
N LEU A 713 12.78 39.57 38.82
CA LEU A 713 13.39 38.71 37.80
C LEU A 713 13.98 37.42 38.37
N ARG A 714 14.66 37.48 39.52
CA ARG A 714 15.22 36.29 40.20
C ARG A 714 14.14 35.34 40.74
N THR A 715 12.93 35.86 40.96
CA THR A 715 11.77 35.04 41.35
C THR A 715 11.10 34.42 40.12
N ALA A 716 11.04 35.18 39.01
CA ALA A 716 10.34 34.79 37.79
C ALA A 716 11.15 33.86 36.88
N TYR A 717 12.48 34.00 36.84
CA TYR A 717 13.33 33.30 35.88
C TYR A 717 14.41 32.45 36.57
N PRO A 718 14.84 31.33 35.94
CA PRO A 718 15.94 30.53 36.46
C PRO A 718 17.26 31.30 36.48
N THR A 719 18.16 30.89 37.37
CA THR A 719 19.51 31.45 37.49
C THR A 719 20.23 31.39 36.14
N GLY A 720 20.80 32.52 35.71
CA GLY A 720 21.49 32.62 34.43
C GLY A 720 20.61 33.05 33.25
N HIS A 721 19.32 33.37 33.45
CA HIS A 721 18.46 33.89 32.37
C HIS A 721 18.97 35.25 31.82
N ASP A 722 18.87 35.48 30.51
CA ASP A 722 19.42 36.69 29.85
C ASP A 722 18.75 38.00 30.30
N GLU A 723 17.49 37.97 30.73
CA GLU A 723 16.83 39.16 31.29
C GLU A 723 17.45 39.58 32.63
N ILE A 724 17.88 38.60 33.45
CA ILE A 724 18.65 38.88 34.67
C ILE A 724 20.01 39.47 34.29
N ALA A 725 20.71 38.87 33.32
CA ALA A 725 22.00 39.38 32.83
C ALA A 725 21.88 40.82 32.31
N THR A 726 20.81 41.16 31.59
CA THR A 726 20.56 42.50 31.06
C THR A 726 20.36 43.52 32.19
N ALA A 727 19.57 43.19 33.21
CA ALA A 727 19.38 44.05 34.37
C ALA A 727 20.66 44.19 35.22
N LEU A 728 21.45 43.12 35.37
CA LEU A 728 22.76 43.14 36.05
C LEU A 728 23.76 44.04 35.32
N LEU A 729 23.79 44.04 33.98
CA LEU A 729 24.66 44.95 33.23
C LEU A 729 24.27 46.41 33.42
N ALA A 730 22.97 46.72 33.52
CA ALA A 730 22.52 48.07 33.88
C ALA A 730 22.98 48.43 35.30
N GLN A 731 22.89 47.50 36.26
CA GLN A 731 23.34 47.73 37.64
C GLN A 731 24.86 47.92 37.71
N ALA A 732 25.61 47.12 36.96
CA ALA A 732 27.06 47.23 36.85
C ALA A 732 27.48 48.60 36.30
N ARG A 733 26.77 49.13 35.29
CA ARG A 733 26.99 50.48 34.75
C ARG A 733 26.72 51.56 35.80
N PHE A 734 25.61 51.46 36.53
CA PHE A 734 25.28 52.41 37.60
C PHE A 734 26.34 52.41 38.69
N ALA A 735 26.77 51.22 39.14
CA ALA A 735 27.83 51.05 40.13
C ALA A 735 29.17 51.64 39.63
N ALA A 736 29.55 51.35 38.38
CA ALA A 736 30.77 51.88 37.77
C ALA A 736 30.77 53.42 37.69
N GLU A 737 29.64 54.04 37.35
CA GLU A 737 29.49 55.50 37.30
C GLU A 737 29.42 56.16 38.67
N SER A 738 28.96 55.43 39.69
CA SER A 738 28.99 55.85 41.09
C SER A 738 30.34 55.61 41.77
N GLY A 739 31.30 54.96 41.10
CA GLY A 739 32.63 54.65 41.63
C GLY A 739 32.71 53.37 42.46
N ASP A 740 31.66 52.56 42.52
CA ASP A 740 31.67 51.25 43.18
C ASP A 740 32.18 50.16 42.23
N ALA A 741 33.50 50.10 42.09
CA ALA A 741 34.16 49.16 41.19
C ALA A 741 33.96 47.68 41.56
N ILE A 742 33.76 47.38 42.85
CA ILE A 742 33.63 46.00 43.34
C ILE A 742 32.27 45.43 42.94
N SER A 743 31.19 46.17 43.24
CA SER A 743 29.84 45.77 42.84
C SER A 743 29.70 45.71 41.32
N ALA A 744 30.27 46.70 40.60
CA ALA A 744 30.29 46.71 39.15
C ALA A 744 30.92 45.44 38.55
N LEU A 745 32.05 44.99 39.10
CA LEU A 745 32.74 43.80 38.62
C LEU A 745 31.97 42.51 38.95
N ALA A 746 31.36 42.44 40.13
CA ALA A 746 30.57 41.28 40.55
C ALA A 746 29.35 41.08 39.64
N ASP A 747 28.55 42.14 39.44
CA ASP A 747 27.35 42.10 38.61
C ASP A 747 27.68 41.82 37.13
N ALA A 748 28.72 42.47 36.59
CA ALA A 748 29.14 42.25 35.20
C ALA A 748 29.64 40.81 34.96
N ARG A 749 30.34 40.21 35.93
CA ARG A 749 30.79 38.79 35.83
C ARG A 749 29.62 37.82 35.90
N GLU A 750 28.65 38.05 36.78
CA GLU A 750 27.43 37.23 36.83
C GLU A 750 26.67 37.31 35.50
N ALA A 751 26.53 38.51 34.92
CA ALA A 751 25.92 38.69 33.61
C ALA A 751 26.72 38.03 32.47
N LEU A 752 28.05 38.13 32.51
CA LEU A 752 28.93 37.49 31.51
C LEU A 752 28.78 35.97 31.54
N ALA A 753 28.83 35.35 32.72
CA ALA A 753 28.67 33.90 32.88
C ALA A 753 27.32 33.41 32.34
N ALA A 754 26.25 34.16 32.60
CA ALA A 754 24.91 33.89 32.07
C ALA A 754 24.89 33.91 30.52
N ARG A 755 25.52 34.91 29.90
CA ARG A 755 25.54 35.06 28.44
C ARG A 755 26.52 34.12 27.73
N GLU A 756 27.64 33.73 28.34
CA GLU A 756 28.57 32.74 27.78
C GLU A 756 27.92 31.36 27.61
N ALA A 757 26.99 31.00 28.49
CA ALA A 757 26.25 29.75 28.39
C ALA A 757 25.21 29.75 27.24
N GLN A 758 24.79 30.92 26.75
CA GLN A 758 23.64 31.07 25.84
C GLN A 758 24.00 31.58 24.45
N TYR A 759 25.10 32.32 24.31
CA TYR A 759 25.41 33.03 23.08
C TYR A 759 26.79 32.66 22.52
N PRO A 760 26.94 32.63 21.18
CA PRO A 760 28.23 32.37 20.57
C PRO A 760 29.25 33.49 20.89
N PRO A 761 30.57 33.18 20.85
CA PRO A 761 31.65 34.10 21.24
C PRO A 761 31.61 35.49 20.60
N GLY A 762 31.10 35.60 19.36
CA GLY A 762 31.00 36.85 18.61
C GLY A 762 29.62 37.52 18.67
N SER A 763 28.70 37.08 19.54
CA SER A 763 27.39 37.73 19.61
C SER A 763 27.48 39.13 20.24
N PRO A 764 26.64 40.08 19.80
CA PRO A 764 26.63 41.42 20.39
C PRO A 764 26.31 41.44 21.88
N ARG A 765 25.41 40.57 22.34
CA ARG A 765 25.06 40.45 23.77
C ARG A 765 26.26 40.00 24.60
N LEU A 766 27.02 39.03 24.11
CA LEU A 766 28.19 38.54 24.83
C LEU A 766 29.32 39.58 24.84
N LEU A 767 29.57 40.23 23.70
CA LEU A 767 30.58 41.29 23.62
C LEU A 767 30.23 42.47 24.52
N GLU A 768 28.96 42.83 24.67
CA GLU A 768 28.51 43.85 25.62
C GLU A 768 28.88 43.48 27.06
N ALA A 769 28.59 42.25 27.49
CA ALA A 769 28.94 41.79 28.84
C ALA A 769 30.46 41.77 29.06
N ARG A 770 31.24 41.33 28.07
CA ARG A 770 32.71 41.37 28.11
C ARG A 770 33.24 42.79 28.22
N ALA A 771 32.65 43.74 27.50
CA ALA A 771 33.05 45.14 27.56
C ALA A 771 32.80 45.73 28.96
N GLU A 772 31.65 45.43 29.59
CA GLU A 772 31.38 45.92 30.96
C GLU A 772 32.27 45.23 32.01
N VAL A 773 32.57 43.94 31.87
CA VAL A 773 33.59 43.27 32.72
C VAL A 773 34.95 43.94 32.52
N GLY A 774 35.33 44.20 31.27
CA GLY A 774 36.56 44.91 30.95
C GLY A 774 36.64 46.27 31.63
N ARG A 775 35.58 47.08 31.53
CA ARG A 775 35.47 48.37 32.21
C ARG A 775 35.60 48.25 33.74
N ALA A 776 34.88 47.31 34.35
CA ALA A 776 34.92 47.10 35.79
C ALA A 776 36.31 46.60 36.28
N LEU A 777 36.98 45.75 35.51
CA LEU A 777 38.36 45.33 35.79
C LEU A 777 39.34 46.51 35.78
N LEU A 778 39.17 47.44 34.84
CA LEU A 778 40.00 48.65 34.81
C LEU A 778 39.78 49.53 36.06
N LEU A 779 38.53 49.67 36.52
CA LEU A 779 38.20 50.41 37.74
C LEU A 779 38.75 49.75 39.01
N THR A 780 38.90 48.42 39.02
CA THR A 780 39.53 47.68 40.15
C THR A 780 41.06 47.60 40.05
N GLY A 781 41.66 48.17 38.99
CA GLY A 781 43.12 48.19 38.80
C GLY A 781 43.71 46.98 38.03
N GLN A 782 42.87 46.04 37.59
CA GLN A 782 43.27 44.87 36.79
C GLN A 782 43.46 45.25 35.30
N ARG A 783 44.48 46.08 35.03
CA ARG A 783 44.64 46.77 33.74
C ARG A 783 44.82 45.85 32.52
N ALA A 784 45.60 44.78 32.65
CA ALA A 784 45.92 43.92 31.50
C ALA A 784 44.70 43.16 30.98
N GLU A 785 43.99 42.47 31.88
CA GLU A 785 42.77 41.70 31.55
C GLU A 785 41.65 42.63 31.08
N GLY A 786 41.42 43.75 31.79
CA GLY A 786 40.38 44.70 31.43
C GLY A 786 40.59 45.33 30.05
N ARG A 787 41.84 45.67 29.70
CA ARG A 787 42.20 46.18 28.38
C ARG A 787 41.95 45.13 27.29
N GLN A 788 42.40 43.89 27.49
CA GLN A 788 42.24 42.82 26.51
C GLN A 788 40.76 42.59 26.15
N LEU A 789 39.87 42.58 27.15
CA LEU A 789 38.44 42.41 26.94
C LEU A 789 37.83 43.59 26.16
N LEU A 790 38.25 44.82 26.46
CA LEU A 790 37.78 46.01 25.73
C LEU A 790 38.31 46.07 24.29
N GLU A 791 39.58 45.79 24.05
CA GLU A 791 40.20 45.80 22.71
C GLU A 791 39.56 44.76 21.77
N THR A 792 39.13 43.63 22.33
CA THR A 792 38.46 42.56 21.55
C THR A 792 36.97 42.79 21.35
N SER A 793 36.29 43.48 22.26
CA SER A 793 34.83 43.63 22.23
C SER A 793 34.36 44.96 21.65
N LEU A 794 35.04 46.06 21.97
CA LEU A 794 34.59 47.41 21.63
C LEU A 794 34.50 47.69 20.11
N PRO A 795 35.47 47.30 19.26
CA PRO A 795 35.37 47.57 17.83
C PRO A 795 34.13 46.96 17.17
N ALA A 796 33.76 45.73 17.55
CA ALA A 796 32.58 45.06 17.03
C ALA A 796 31.27 45.72 17.55
N LEU A 797 31.22 46.06 18.83
CA LEU A 797 30.07 46.79 19.41
C LEU A 797 29.86 48.16 18.74
N GLU A 798 30.95 48.85 18.40
CA GLU A 798 30.90 50.12 17.69
C GLU A 798 30.42 49.97 16.24
N SER A 799 30.81 48.90 15.55
CA SER A 799 30.30 48.62 14.20
C SER A 799 28.79 48.33 14.16
N TRP A 800 28.21 47.85 15.27
CA TRP A 800 26.79 47.51 15.36
C TRP A 800 25.92 48.59 16.00
N GLY A 801 26.45 49.78 16.34
CA GLY A 801 25.64 50.86 16.93
C GLY A 801 24.84 50.43 18.17
N LEU A 802 25.31 49.43 18.91
CA LEU A 802 24.56 48.76 19.99
C LEU A 802 24.80 49.37 21.37
N LEU A 803 25.71 50.33 21.45
CA LEU A 803 26.02 51.09 22.64
C LEU A 803 25.38 52.46 22.56
N HIS A 804 24.73 52.89 23.65
CA HIS A 804 24.35 54.28 23.79
C HIS A 804 25.61 55.17 23.68
N PRO A 805 25.51 56.38 23.10
CA PRO A 805 26.64 57.30 22.97
C PRO A 805 27.46 57.49 24.25
N ASP A 806 26.79 57.62 25.39
CA ASP A 806 27.44 57.78 26.70
C ASP A 806 28.19 56.51 27.16
N ASP A 807 27.59 55.33 26.97
CA ASP A 807 28.25 54.06 27.32
C ASP A 807 29.49 53.85 26.47
N ARG A 808 29.38 54.12 25.16
CA ARG A 808 30.51 54.08 24.23
C ARG A 808 31.61 55.06 24.65
N ALA A 809 31.24 56.29 25.00
CA ALA A 809 32.20 57.28 25.47
C ALA A 809 32.89 56.83 26.77
N ALA A 810 32.15 56.25 27.71
CA ALA A 810 32.69 55.72 28.96
C ALA A 810 33.65 54.54 28.73
N LEU A 811 33.30 53.60 27.84
CA LEU A 811 34.16 52.46 27.48
C LEU A 811 35.44 52.91 26.77
N ARG A 812 35.36 53.88 25.84
CA ARG A 812 36.54 54.50 25.20
C ARG A 812 37.42 55.22 26.21
N ALA A 813 36.82 56.00 27.11
CA ALA A 813 37.55 56.71 28.16
C ALA A 813 38.28 55.72 29.09
N ALA A 814 37.61 54.63 29.48
CA ALA A 814 38.22 53.57 30.28
C ALA A 814 39.42 52.93 29.55
N LEU A 815 39.27 52.58 28.27
CA LEU A 815 40.34 52.01 27.48
C LEU A 815 41.53 52.98 27.33
N ALA A 816 41.27 54.24 27.00
CA ALA A 816 42.30 55.27 26.83
C ALA A 816 43.06 55.59 28.14
N ALA A 817 42.40 55.50 29.30
CA ALA A 817 43.05 55.69 30.60
C ALA A 817 44.14 54.64 30.89
N THR A 818 44.14 53.52 30.18
CA THR A 818 45.17 52.48 30.34
C THR A 818 46.43 52.72 29.51
N THR A 819 46.37 53.52 28.43
CA THR A 819 47.52 53.84 27.56
C THR A 819 48.38 54.99 28.08
N SER A 820 47.86 55.75 29.05
CA SER A 820 48.45 56.99 29.56
C SER A 820 49.26 56.81 30.85
N GLY A 821 49.61 55.58 31.23
CA GLY A 821 50.23 55.25 32.52
C GLY A 821 51.32 54.21 32.45
#